data_AF-A0A318RMJ5-F1
#
_entry.id   AF-A0A318RMJ5-F1
#
_cell.length_a   1.000
_cell.length_b   1.000
_cell.length_c   1.000
_cell.angle_alpha   90.00
_cell.angle_beta   90.00
_cell.angle_gamma   90.00
#
_symmetry.space_group_name_H-M   'P 1'
#
loop_
_entity.id
_entity.type
_entity.pdbx_description
1 polymer ?
#
loop_
_entity_poly.entity_id
_entity_poly.type
_entity_poly.pdbx_seq_one_letter_code
_entity_poly.pdbx_strand_id
1 'polypeptide(L)'
;MDDFFDVFAGWARQTSLDSALKKFKRVLEPDILAAYKAEYERRLQNVLGDGPPIIHGPRDPWYAGPDGESDVYWPALSQYIKSDLDWPTERVNLLDGSSNKVIAYTPRPSEPAWDSKGLVVGYVQSGKTTNFTAVIAKAADVGYKFVIVLSGIHNGLRKQTQERLDEQLHQLTPHKWKQLTNADDDFRAPTMQSTALLHVDDSGVILAVVKKNATVLRRLDKWLQPAVKQRALTDVPTLIIDDEADQASVETNSINPLIRGIIAKLPKSTYIGYTATPFANVLIDPRGDDLYPRDFILNLPRPEGYFGTERIFGRDVVEGDEANGSDLDGSNMVRSIPEDEVDAVSPKGKAATADFQPHIPPTLDAAVEWFVLATAARRARGDSGHSTMLIHTSVKTAVHLSFKAPLTGLVDRLATKVSDADPDTMQRLRALWQSETSQVPASEFGLNLLDFDEVTAELSQVLSTVRVVIDNFRSDDRLDYSKPGQIAIAVGGNTLSRGLTLEGLTVSYFVRAAQAYDTLLQMARWFGFRHGYEDMPRIWMTDELRQWFRHLATVEHEIRLDIERYESENLTPTEFGVRIRTHPTLRITAKMGHFMPAYASYGGRRVQTRYFFAQDEEWLHGNVDAADGLVSRARTKGAQPEVLDSGAVLFRDVDADDVLTFLGDYSVHEDSPDLDSELITKYVEKQRRNGSLDKWNLAVIASKEGAGKGTVRLGGYEFGRITRAQLKDGGTNRADIKTLMSKDHRAVDFLPQSVARQMSEVALMDARDHDPTVKRKGLILLYPIDPKSEPLQSNTNSRRPLDALTDVIGAALVFPGAAFETSQVTQTYVSVDLTDAEIETEDAEIAELIGSGEGV
;
A
#
# COMPACT_ATOMS: atom_id res chain seq x y z
N MET A 1 20.04 20.36 32.89
CA MET A 1 18.80 20.86 33.50
C MET A 1 18.61 20.12 34.81
N ASP A 2 17.92 20.71 35.76
CA ASP A 2 17.62 20.10 37.06
C ASP A 2 16.47 19.09 36.92
N ASP A 3 16.45 18.06 37.77
CA ASP A 3 15.45 16.97 37.84
C ASP A 3 14.01 17.56 37.95
N PHE A 4 13.89 18.76 38.53
CA PHE A 4 12.62 19.47 38.67
C PHE A 4 11.96 19.91 37.35
N PHE A 5 12.70 19.93 36.22
CA PHE A 5 12.10 20.18 34.91
C PHE A 5 11.17 19.04 34.48
N ASP A 6 11.56 17.79 34.71
CA ASP A 6 10.80 16.62 34.26
C ASP A 6 9.47 16.54 35.05
N VAL A 7 9.47 16.91 36.33
CA VAL A 7 8.23 17.11 37.11
C VAL A 7 7.31 18.19 36.51
N PHE A 8 7.87 19.31 36.04
CA PHE A 8 7.11 20.35 35.35
C PHE A 8 6.55 19.86 34.01
N ALA A 9 7.37 19.15 33.22
CA ALA A 9 7.02 18.62 31.92
C ALA A 9 5.94 17.53 32.02
N GLY A 10 6.05 16.60 32.98
CA GLY A 10 5.02 15.61 33.29
C GLY A 10 3.67 16.25 33.59
N TRP A 11 3.66 17.33 34.39
CA TRP A 11 2.43 18.07 34.67
C TRP A 11 1.86 18.79 33.44
N ALA A 12 2.72 19.39 32.62
CA ALA A 12 2.33 20.08 31.39
C ALA A 12 1.71 19.13 30.36
N ARG A 13 2.25 17.91 30.24
CA ARG A 13 1.72 16.83 29.39
C ARG A 13 0.33 16.40 29.87
N GLN A 14 0.14 16.19 31.17
CA GLN A 14 -1.16 15.73 31.70
C GLN A 14 -2.25 16.81 31.67
N THR A 15 -1.90 18.08 31.89
CA THR A 15 -2.85 19.19 32.05
C THR A 15 -2.80 20.17 30.87
N SER A 16 -1.90 21.14 30.94
CA SER A 16 -1.48 21.98 29.81
C SER A 16 -0.25 22.78 30.22
N LEU A 17 0.50 23.30 29.25
CA LEU A 17 1.63 24.21 29.53
C LEU A 17 1.17 25.41 30.39
N ASP A 18 0.05 26.05 30.05
CA ASP A 18 -0.50 27.16 30.83
C ASP A 18 -0.86 26.76 32.27
N SER A 19 -1.41 25.56 32.45
CA SER A 19 -1.77 25.05 33.78
C SER A 19 -0.53 24.75 34.60
N ALA A 20 0.50 24.18 33.99
CA ALA A 20 1.81 23.98 34.61
C ALA A 20 2.44 25.32 35.01
N LEU A 21 2.49 26.29 34.10
CA LEU A 21 3.01 27.64 34.39
C LEU A 21 2.28 28.27 35.56
N LYS A 22 0.94 28.20 35.60
CA LYS A 22 0.14 28.72 36.74
C LYS A 22 0.43 28.02 38.06
N LYS A 23 0.57 26.68 38.03
CA LYS A 23 0.84 25.87 39.23
C LYS A 23 2.23 26.17 39.79
N PHE A 24 3.25 26.18 38.94
CA PHE A 24 4.65 26.31 39.35
C PHE A 24 5.10 27.75 39.55
N LYS A 25 4.36 28.76 39.06
CA LYS A 25 4.61 30.20 39.35
C LYS A 25 4.68 30.55 40.84
N ARG A 26 4.07 29.75 41.71
CA ARG A 26 4.10 29.95 43.17
C ARG A 26 5.31 29.29 43.86
N VAL A 27 6.05 28.45 43.13
CA VAL A 27 7.09 27.58 43.66
C VAL A 27 8.46 27.88 43.02
N LEU A 28 8.48 28.32 41.76
CA LEU A 28 9.69 28.62 40.99
C LEU A 28 9.84 30.11 40.71
N GLU A 29 11.08 30.59 40.69
CA GLU A 29 11.43 31.95 40.28
C GLU A 29 11.04 32.20 38.80
N PRO A 30 10.65 33.44 38.43
CA PRO A 30 10.18 33.76 37.07
C PRO A 30 11.15 33.38 35.96
N ASP A 31 12.45 33.56 36.16
CA ASP A 31 13.48 33.26 35.15
C ASP A 31 13.64 31.75 34.93
N ILE A 32 13.56 30.95 36.00
CA ILE A 32 13.60 29.48 35.91
C ILE A 32 12.33 28.97 35.21
N LEU A 33 11.17 29.51 35.56
CA LEU A 33 9.90 29.14 34.94
C LEU A 33 9.87 29.50 33.44
N ALA A 34 10.46 30.63 33.05
CA ALA A 34 10.63 31.01 31.65
C ALA A 34 11.58 30.06 30.91
N ALA A 35 12.68 29.63 31.54
CA ALA A 35 13.58 28.63 30.97
C ALA A 35 12.89 27.27 30.78
N TYR A 36 12.06 26.84 31.75
CA TYR A 36 11.28 25.60 31.65
C TYR A 36 10.24 25.68 30.54
N LYS A 37 9.56 26.81 30.40
CA LYS A 37 8.66 27.05 29.27
C LYS A 37 9.40 26.88 27.93
N ALA A 38 10.53 27.57 27.77
CA ALA A 38 11.30 27.56 26.53
C ALA A 38 11.85 26.17 26.20
N GLU A 39 12.30 25.41 27.20
CA GLU A 39 12.71 24.02 26.99
C GLU A 39 11.54 23.13 26.60
N TYR A 40 10.39 23.26 27.25
CA TYR A 40 9.21 22.45 26.90
C TYR A 40 8.77 22.73 25.46
N GLU A 41 8.74 24.01 25.07
CA GLU A 41 8.46 24.43 23.70
C GLU A 41 9.51 23.88 22.72
N ARG A 42 10.79 23.87 23.10
CA ARG A 42 11.87 23.26 22.29
C ARG A 42 11.67 21.75 22.12
N ARG A 43 11.37 21.02 23.20
CA ARG A 43 11.09 19.57 23.14
C ARG A 43 9.85 19.28 22.29
N LEU A 44 8.81 20.10 22.40
CA LEU A 44 7.62 20.01 21.56
C LEU A 44 7.99 20.21 20.08
N GLN A 45 8.76 21.23 19.74
CA GLN A 45 9.23 21.44 18.37
C GLN A 45 10.07 20.28 17.85
N ASN A 46 10.90 19.67 18.70
CA ASN A 46 11.63 18.46 18.33
C ASN A 46 10.67 17.31 18.04
N VAL A 47 9.63 17.06 18.85
CA VAL A 47 8.63 16.00 18.54
C VAL A 47 7.90 16.25 17.21
N LEU A 48 7.71 17.51 16.84
CA LEU A 48 7.07 17.86 15.57
C LEU A 48 8.01 17.73 14.37
N GLY A 49 9.29 18.09 14.55
CA GLY A 49 10.33 17.97 13.52
C GLY A 49 10.93 16.56 13.39
N ASP A 50 11.02 15.82 14.50
CA ASP A 50 11.57 14.47 14.59
C ASP A 50 10.45 13.44 14.36
N GLY A 51 10.47 12.81 13.20
CA GLY A 51 9.53 11.75 12.85
C GLY A 51 8.80 12.02 11.55
N PRO A 52 8.00 11.04 11.09
CA PRO A 52 7.38 11.10 9.78
C PRO A 52 6.43 12.29 9.62
N PRO A 53 6.25 12.76 8.39
CA PRO A 53 5.25 13.75 8.06
C PRO A 53 3.81 13.38 8.49
N ILE A 54 2.95 14.40 8.72
CA ILE A 54 1.56 14.19 9.16
C ILE A 54 0.59 15.25 8.62
N ILE A 55 -0.50 14.78 8.00
CA ILE A 55 -1.64 15.61 7.65
C ILE A 55 -2.51 15.74 8.90
N HIS A 56 -2.82 16.95 9.36
CA HIS A 56 -3.51 17.14 10.63
C HIS A 56 -4.60 18.20 10.58
N GLY A 57 -5.64 18.03 11.40
CA GLY A 57 -6.67 19.03 11.62
C GLY A 57 -6.16 20.27 12.38
N PRO A 58 -7.04 21.24 12.68
CA PRO A 58 -6.69 22.51 13.33
C PRO A 58 -6.33 22.38 14.83
N ARG A 59 -5.79 21.24 15.26
CA ARG A 59 -5.44 20.96 16.65
C ARG A 59 -3.97 21.27 16.91
N ASP A 60 -3.71 21.98 18.00
CA ASP A 60 -2.36 22.26 18.47
C ASP A 60 -1.76 21.01 19.14
N PRO A 61 -0.53 20.62 18.78
CA PRO A 61 0.17 19.53 19.43
C PRO A 61 0.60 19.91 20.85
N TRP A 62 0.66 18.93 21.75
CA TRP A 62 0.90 19.17 23.17
C TRP A 62 1.94 18.28 23.83
N TYR A 63 2.31 17.17 23.20
CA TYR A 63 3.19 16.17 23.78
C TYR A 63 4.65 16.46 23.45
N ALA A 64 5.46 16.72 24.47
CA ALA A 64 6.89 17.05 24.33
C ALA A 64 7.81 15.82 24.39
N GLY A 65 7.27 14.60 24.24
CA GLY A 65 8.00 13.35 24.32
C GLY A 65 7.91 12.67 25.69
N PRO A 66 8.61 11.53 25.86
CA PRO A 66 8.67 10.82 27.12
C PRO A 66 9.48 11.59 28.17
N ASP A 67 9.16 11.35 29.42
CA ASP A 67 9.75 11.96 30.62
C ASP A 67 10.49 10.92 31.44
N GLY A 68 11.75 11.19 31.79
CA GLY A 68 12.63 10.19 32.41
C GLY A 68 12.27 9.83 33.85
N GLU A 69 11.55 10.69 34.57
CA GLU A 69 11.22 10.48 35.98
C GLU A 69 9.80 10.00 36.21
N SER A 70 8.84 10.52 35.45
CA SER A 70 7.41 10.26 35.66
C SER A 70 6.84 9.11 34.82
N ASP A 71 7.46 8.78 33.69
CA ASP A 71 6.99 7.71 32.81
C ASP A 71 7.46 6.34 33.29
N VAL A 72 6.60 5.34 33.13
CA VAL A 72 6.83 3.96 33.61
C VAL A 72 6.68 2.96 32.47
N TYR A 73 5.76 3.19 31.54
CA TYR A 73 5.38 2.22 30.52
C TYR A 73 6.34 2.24 29.33
N TRP A 74 6.57 3.41 28.72
CA TRP A 74 7.50 3.52 27.58
C TRP A 74 8.95 3.20 27.93
N PRO A 75 9.54 3.67 29.06
CA PRO A 75 10.91 3.33 29.42
C PRO A 75 11.14 1.82 29.55
N ALA A 76 10.20 1.09 30.16
CA ALA A 76 10.27 -0.36 30.29
C ALA A 76 10.25 -1.06 28.92
N LEU A 77 9.34 -0.65 28.03
CA LEU A 77 9.28 -1.16 26.66
C LEU A 77 10.55 -0.83 25.85
N SER A 78 11.03 0.40 25.92
CA SER A 78 12.24 0.84 25.22
C SER A 78 13.47 0.04 25.66
N GLN A 79 13.59 -0.24 26.96
CA GLN A 79 14.67 -1.07 27.51
C GLN A 79 14.58 -2.51 27.02
N TYR A 80 13.40 -3.12 27.03
CA TYR A 80 13.18 -4.47 26.50
C TYR A 80 13.53 -4.56 25.01
N ILE A 81 13.09 -3.59 24.19
CA ILE A 81 13.43 -3.56 22.75
C ILE A 81 14.94 -3.47 22.52
N LYS A 82 15.65 -2.67 23.32
CA LYS A 82 17.11 -2.52 23.20
C LYS A 82 17.88 -3.74 23.70
N SER A 83 17.40 -4.38 24.76
CA SER A 83 18.18 -5.41 25.47
C SER A 83 17.81 -6.82 25.04
N ASP A 84 16.53 -7.13 24.97
CA ASP A 84 16.01 -8.47 24.69
C ASP A 84 15.79 -8.71 23.19
N LEU A 85 15.34 -7.68 22.45
CA LEU A 85 15.19 -7.77 20.99
C LEU A 85 16.44 -7.33 20.23
N ASP A 86 17.46 -6.80 20.92
CA ASP A 86 18.74 -6.33 20.36
C ASP A 86 18.58 -5.36 19.16
N TRP A 87 17.60 -4.46 19.23
CA TRP A 87 17.40 -3.48 18.15
C TRP A 87 18.49 -2.40 18.17
N PRO A 88 19.03 -2.03 16.99
CA PRO A 88 19.94 -0.88 16.87
C PRO A 88 19.31 0.40 17.43
N THR A 89 20.12 1.22 18.10
CA THR A 89 19.64 2.45 18.76
C THR A 89 18.92 3.39 17.79
N GLU A 90 19.40 3.49 16.55
CA GLU A 90 18.78 4.30 15.49
C GLU A 90 17.33 3.85 15.19
N ARG A 91 17.09 2.53 15.12
CA ARG A 91 15.75 1.97 14.90
C ARG A 91 14.82 2.27 16.07
N VAL A 92 15.34 2.23 17.31
CA VAL A 92 14.55 2.58 18.49
C VAL A 92 14.22 4.07 18.51
N ASN A 93 15.14 4.94 18.08
CA ASN A 93 14.89 6.38 17.97
C ASN A 93 13.83 6.70 16.89
N LEU A 94 13.84 5.99 15.76
CA LEU A 94 12.79 6.12 14.74
C LEU A 94 11.42 5.68 15.26
N LEU A 95 11.37 4.58 16.02
CA LEU A 95 10.16 4.14 16.71
C LEU A 95 9.69 5.19 17.73
N ASP A 96 10.62 5.76 18.50
CA ASP A 96 10.34 6.79 19.50
C ASP A 96 9.73 8.04 18.85
N GLY A 97 10.39 8.60 17.85
CA GLY A 97 9.93 9.79 17.13
C GLY A 97 8.58 9.59 16.47
N SER A 98 8.40 8.49 15.73
CA SER A 98 7.12 8.20 15.07
C SER A 98 5.96 8.00 16.05
N SER A 99 6.16 7.32 17.17
CA SER A 99 5.12 7.14 18.19
C SER A 99 4.90 8.41 19.04
N ASN A 100 5.92 9.25 19.27
CA ASN A 100 5.78 10.57 19.89
C ASN A 100 4.85 11.45 19.06
N LYS A 101 5.06 11.45 17.74
CA LYS A 101 4.26 12.24 16.80
C LYS A 101 2.80 11.80 16.81
N VAL A 102 2.51 10.49 16.83
CA VAL A 102 1.11 10.01 16.98
C VAL A 102 0.46 10.57 18.25
N ILE A 103 1.13 10.49 19.41
CA ILE A 103 0.57 11.01 20.68
C ILE A 103 0.36 12.53 20.63
N ALA A 104 1.27 13.28 20.02
CA ALA A 104 1.20 14.73 19.92
C ALA A 104 -0.08 15.25 19.25
N TYR A 105 -0.68 14.47 18.34
CA TYR A 105 -1.93 14.82 17.64
C TYR A 105 -3.19 14.17 18.23
N THR A 106 -3.05 13.35 19.28
CA THR A 106 -4.20 12.92 20.10
C THR A 106 -4.67 14.05 21.04
N PRO A 107 -5.91 14.03 21.56
CA PRO A 107 -6.34 14.97 22.59
C PRO A 107 -5.65 14.74 23.94
N ARG A 108 -5.57 15.81 24.74
CA ARG A 108 -5.05 15.72 26.11
C ARG A 108 -6.04 15.02 27.03
N PRO A 109 -5.59 14.10 27.90
CA PRO A 109 -6.47 13.40 28.84
C PRO A 109 -7.28 14.31 29.78
N SER A 110 -6.78 15.51 30.05
CA SER A 110 -7.44 16.53 30.89
C SER A 110 -8.58 17.27 30.19
N GLU A 111 -8.75 17.14 28.88
CA GLU A 111 -9.88 17.73 28.17
C GLU A 111 -11.21 17.13 28.65
N PRO A 112 -12.31 17.91 28.68
CA PRO A 112 -13.57 17.47 29.28
C PRO A 112 -14.26 16.36 28.48
N ALA A 113 -14.16 16.39 27.15
CA ALA A 113 -14.70 15.39 26.23
C ALA A 113 -14.05 15.55 24.86
N TRP A 114 -13.90 14.46 24.12
CA TRP A 114 -13.44 14.47 22.73
C TRP A 114 -13.84 13.19 22.00
N ASP A 115 -13.91 13.30 20.68
CA ASP A 115 -14.02 12.18 19.74
C ASP A 115 -13.01 12.43 18.63
N SER A 116 -11.84 11.79 18.76
CA SER A 116 -10.70 11.95 17.85
C SER A 116 -10.53 10.70 17.01
N LYS A 117 -10.33 10.87 15.70
CA LYS A 117 -10.12 9.79 14.73
C LYS A 117 -8.90 10.07 13.88
N GLY A 118 -7.90 9.20 13.99
CA GLY A 118 -6.66 9.26 13.21
C GLY A 118 -6.38 7.99 12.43
N LEU A 119 -5.47 8.08 11.46
CA LEU A 119 -4.99 6.96 10.66
C LEU A 119 -3.47 6.94 10.65
N VAL A 120 -2.88 5.78 10.86
CA VAL A 120 -1.45 5.51 10.72
C VAL A 120 -1.27 4.49 9.60
N VAL A 121 -0.69 4.95 8.48
CA VAL A 121 -0.43 4.14 7.30
C VAL A 121 1.02 3.66 7.36
N GLY A 122 1.25 2.36 7.28
CA GLY A 122 2.59 1.78 7.21
C GLY A 122 2.73 0.81 6.03
N TYR A 123 3.90 0.23 5.81
CA TYR A 123 4.05 -0.85 4.84
C TYR A 123 3.62 -2.19 5.47
N VAL A 124 3.33 -3.22 4.67
CA VAL A 124 3.02 -4.57 5.19
C VAL A 124 4.22 -5.07 5.98
N GLN A 125 4.05 -5.52 7.22
CA GLN A 125 5.17 -5.91 8.11
C GLN A 125 6.20 -4.80 8.42
N SER A 126 5.86 -3.53 8.27
CA SER A 126 6.77 -2.40 8.57
C SER A 126 7.00 -2.12 10.07
N GLY A 127 6.45 -2.96 10.96
CA GLY A 127 6.47 -2.70 12.41
C GLY A 127 5.30 -1.86 12.94
N LYS A 128 4.16 -1.80 12.23
CA LYS A 128 2.91 -1.14 12.70
C LYS A 128 2.52 -1.59 14.11
N THR A 129 2.56 -2.89 14.37
CA THR A 129 2.27 -3.47 15.69
C THR A 129 3.21 -2.92 16.76
N THR A 130 4.51 -2.87 16.50
CA THR A 130 5.48 -2.28 17.43
C THR A 130 5.21 -0.78 17.66
N ASN A 131 4.84 -0.05 16.59
CA ASN A 131 4.50 1.36 16.70
C ASN A 131 3.26 1.58 17.57
N PHE A 132 2.16 0.84 17.35
CA PHE A 132 0.99 1.01 18.22
C PHE A 132 1.24 0.52 19.64
N THR A 133 2.09 -0.49 19.88
CA THR A 133 2.50 -0.88 21.24
C THR A 133 3.22 0.27 21.94
N ALA A 134 4.11 0.98 21.24
CA ALA A 134 4.77 2.18 21.75
C ALA A 134 3.77 3.32 22.03
N VAL A 135 2.79 3.53 21.15
CA VAL A 135 1.70 4.49 21.35
C VAL A 135 0.85 4.13 22.57
N ILE A 136 0.51 2.85 22.77
CA ILE A 136 -0.23 2.38 23.94
C ILE A 136 0.55 2.65 25.23
N ALA A 137 1.86 2.35 25.25
CA ALA A 137 2.72 2.62 26.40
C ALA A 137 2.76 4.12 26.74
N LYS A 138 3.01 4.98 25.73
CA LYS A 138 3.08 6.44 25.91
C LYS A 138 1.73 7.05 26.28
N ALA A 139 0.63 6.52 25.73
CA ALA A 139 -0.72 6.94 26.11
C ALA A 139 -1.01 6.63 27.58
N ALA A 140 -0.58 5.44 28.06
CA ALA A 140 -0.68 5.08 29.47
C ALA A 140 0.12 6.03 30.38
N ASP A 141 1.34 6.40 29.98
CA ASP A 141 2.20 7.36 30.70
C ASP A 141 1.54 8.74 30.88
N VAL A 142 0.80 9.21 29.86
CA VAL A 142 0.15 10.53 29.89
C VAL A 142 -1.28 10.54 30.45
N GLY A 143 -1.82 9.39 30.86
CA GLY A 143 -3.08 9.29 31.59
C GLY A 143 -4.27 8.70 30.81
N TYR A 144 -4.04 8.00 29.70
CA TYR A 144 -5.07 7.12 29.13
C TYR A 144 -5.31 5.92 30.05
N LYS A 145 -6.58 5.69 30.43
CA LYS A 145 -6.94 4.70 31.46
C LYS A 145 -7.53 3.42 30.89
N PHE A 146 -8.03 3.45 29.65
CA PHE A 146 -8.62 2.30 29.00
C PHE A 146 -8.13 2.18 27.55
N VAL A 147 -7.66 0.99 27.18
CA VAL A 147 -7.14 0.66 25.87
C VAL A 147 -7.92 -0.51 25.30
N ILE A 148 -8.51 -0.31 24.12
CA ILE A 148 -9.16 -1.36 23.33
C ILE A 148 -8.36 -1.55 22.06
N VAL A 149 -7.86 -2.75 21.82
CA VAL A 149 -7.20 -3.14 20.57
C VAL A 149 -8.18 -4.01 19.79
N LEU A 150 -8.73 -3.45 18.71
CA LEU A 150 -9.53 -4.18 17.73
C LEU A 150 -8.56 -4.92 16.80
N SER A 151 -8.36 -6.20 17.07
CA SER A 151 -7.61 -7.11 16.19
C SER A 151 -8.47 -7.60 15.03
N GLY A 152 -7.87 -8.21 14.01
CA GLY A 152 -8.62 -8.72 12.85
C GLY A 152 -9.67 -9.78 13.17
N ILE A 153 -10.32 -10.31 12.13
CA ILE A 153 -11.50 -11.18 12.27
C ILE A 153 -11.20 -12.58 12.84
N HIS A 154 -9.93 -13.01 12.80
CA HIS A 154 -9.49 -14.37 13.14
C HIS A 154 -8.94 -14.49 14.57
N ASN A 155 -9.24 -15.61 15.23
CA ASN A 155 -8.70 -15.91 16.56
C ASN A 155 -7.16 -16.03 16.58
N GLY A 156 -6.54 -16.50 15.48
CA GLY A 156 -5.08 -16.63 15.38
C GLY A 156 -4.37 -15.28 15.46
N LEU A 157 -4.79 -14.33 14.62
CA LEU A 157 -4.25 -12.96 14.63
C LEU A 157 -4.50 -12.28 15.98
N ARG A 158 -5.71 -12.43 16.53
CA ARG A 158 -6.06 -11.90 17.84
C ARG A 158 -5.18 -12.47 18.95
N LYS A 159 -4.91 -13.78 18.94
CA LYS A 159 -4.02 -14.45 19.89
C LYS A 159 -2.59 -13.92 19.77
N GLN A 160 -2.06 -13.80 18.54
CA GLN A 160 -0.74 -13.26 18.29
C GLN A 160 -0.60 -11.81 18.80
N THR A 161 -1.59 -10.96 18.55
CA THR A 161 -1.60 -9.58 19.06
C THR A 161 -1.67 -9.55 20.60
N GLN A 162 -2.46 -10.43 21.21
CA GLN A 162 -2.54 -10.54 22.66
C GLN A 162 -1.21 -10.99 23.27
N GLU A 163 -0.61 -12.08 22.78
CA GLU A 163 0.68 -12.59 23.28
C GLU A 163 1.79 -11.53 23.18
N ARG A 164 1.82 -10.78 22.08
CA ARG A 164 2.77 -9.68 21.91
C ARG A 164 2.54 -8.55 22.92
N LEU A 165 1.29 -8.15 23.17
CA LEU A 165 1.00 -7.10 24.17
C LEU A 165 1.21 -7.61 25.60
N ASP A 166 1.03 -8.90 25.85
CA ASP A 166 1.34 -9.53 27.13
C ASP A 166 2.84 -9.41 27.40
N GLU A 167 3.68 -9.83 26.46
CA GLU A 167 5.14 -9.78 26.55
C GLU A 167 5.65 -8.33 26.64
N GLN A 168 5.19 -7.45 25.75
CA GLN A 168 5.77 -6.12 25.56
C GLN A 168 5.16 -5.03 26.45
N LEU A 169 4.05 -5.28 27.13
CA LEU A 169 3.45 -4.30 28.05
C LEU A 169 3.15 -4.91 29.41
N HIS A 170 2.32 -5.96 29.45
CA HIS A 170 1.82 -6.50 30.70
C HIS A 170 2.95 -7.06 31.57
N GLN A 171 3.78 -7.95 31.02
CA GLN A 171 4.85 -8.63 31.75
C GLN A 171 5.95 -7.66 32.19
N LEU A 172 6.17 -6.58 31.44
CA LEU A 172 7.13 -5.53 31.80
C LEU A 172 6.67 -4.70 33.00
N THR A 173 5.35 -4.48 33.14
CA THR A 173 4.76 -3.72 34.27
C THR A 173 3.49 -4.38 34.84
N PRO A 174 3.58 -5.58 35.47
CA PRO A 174 2.41 -6.43 35.74
C PRO A 174 1.32 -5.81 36.62
N HIS A 175 1.70 -5.07 37.65
CA HIS A 175 0.76 -4.44 38.59
C HIS A 175 0.09 -3.17 38.05
N LYS A 176 0.49 -2.73 36.85
CA LYS A 176 0.04 -1.50 36.21
C LYS A 176 -0.89 -1.75 35.02
N TRP A 177 -1.17 -3.01 34.70
CA TRP A 177 -2.10 -3.43 33.65
C TRP A 177 -3.20 -4.32 34.21
N LYS A 178 -4.43 -4.07 33.77
CA LYS A 178 -5.59 -4.91 34.04
C LYS A 178 -6.14 -5.46 32.74
N GLN A 179 -5.95 -6.74 32.50
CA GLN A 179 -6.38 -7.36 31.25
C GLN A 179 -7.82 -7.84 31.33
N LEU A 180 -8.61 -7.53 30.30
CA LEU A 180 -9.97 -8.03 30.12
C LEU A 180 -10.04 -9.29 29.24
N THR A 181 -8.92 -9.65 28.64
CA THR A 181 -8.77 -10.72 27.66
C THR A 181 -7.40 -11.38 27.83
N ASN A 182 -7.22 -12.63 27.39
CA ASN A 182 -5.94 -13.37 27.47
C ASN A 182 -5.72 -14.18 26.19
N ALA A 183 -4.56 -14.81 25.98
CA ALA A 183 -4.22 -15.46 24.70
C ALA A 183 -5.28 -16.47 24.18
N ASP A 184 -5.92 -17.22 25.08
CA ASP A 184 -6.85 -18.31 24.72
C ASP A 184 -8.33 -17.87 24.71
N ASP A 185 -8.67 -16.83 25.47
CA ASP A 185 -10.03 -16.32 25.59
C ASP A 185 -10.14 -14.85 25.15
N ASP A 186 -11.00 -14.64 24.15
CA ASP A 186 -11.49 -13.33 23.71
C ASP A 186 -12.43 -12.69 24.74
N PHE A 187 -12.99 -11.52 24.46
CA PHE A 187 -13.83 -10.78 25.39
C PHE A 187 -15.02 -11.60 25.90
N ARG A 188 -14.92 -11.97 27.17
CA ARG A 188 -16.00 -12.48 28.01
C ARG A 188 -16.22 -11.46 29.12
N ALA A 189 -17.48 -11.14 29.40
CA ALA A 189 -17.80 -10.15 30.42
C ALA A 189 -17.16 -10.57 31.77
N PRO A 190 -16.25 -9.77 32.35
CA PRO A 190 -15.65 -10.10 33.63
C PRO A 190 -16.72 -10.14 34.73
N THR A 191 -16.46 -10.92 35.78
CA THR A 191 -17.35 -11.00 36.96
C THR A 191 -17.51 -9.64 37.64
N MET A 192 -16.50 -8.77 37.52
CA MET A 192 -16.53 -7.39 38.02
C MET A 192 -17.29 -6.47 37.06
N GLN A 193 -18.17 -5.63 37.61
CA GLN A 193 -18.92 -4.64 36.82
C GLN A 193 -17.99 -3.57 36.25
N SER A 194 -18.31 -3.08 35.04
CA SER A 194 -17.54 -2.03 34.35
C SER A 194 -17.35 -0.76 35.20
N THR A 195 -18.37 -0.38 35.96
CA THR A 195 -18.36 0.79 36.87
C THR A 195 -17.28 0.69 37.95
N ALA A 196 -17.07 -0.49 38.52
CA ALA A 196 -16.05 -0.71 39.54
C ALA A 196 -14.66 -0.79 38.91
N LEU A 197 -14.52 -1.38 37.73
CA LEU A 197 -13.22 -1.58 37.09
C LEU A 197 -12.60 -0.26 36.61
N LEU A 198 -13.43 0.64 36.05
CA LEU A 198 -13.01 1.87 35.38
C LEU A 198 -12.72 3.05 36.33
N HIS A 199 -13.12 2.95 37.60
CA HIS A 199 -12.97 4.03 38.60
C HIS A 199 -11.93 3.76 39.69
N VAL A 200 -11.16 2.68 39.62
CA VAL A 200 -10.10 2.47 40.63
C VAL A 200 -8.87 3.29 40.24
N ASP A 201 -8.75 4.47 40.84
CA ASP A 201 -7.65 5.43 40.58
C ASP A 201 -6.24 4.87 40.88
N ASP A 202 -6.13 3.80 41.67
CA ASP A 202 -4.86 3.17 42.08
C ASP A 202 -4.45 1.96 41.23
N SER A 203 -5.12 1.71 40.09
CA SER A 203 -5.21 0.34 39.57
C SER A 203 -4.62 0.04 38.20
N GLY A 204 -3.89 1.01 37.64
CA GLY A 204 -3.25 0.86 36.34
C GLY A 204 -4.22 1.05 35.16
N VAL A 205 -3.76 0.66 33.98
CA VAL A 205 -4.47 0.82 32.70
C VAL A 205 -5.20 -0.47 32.32
N ILE A 206 -6.44 -0.36 31.90
CA ILE A 206 -7.24 -1.50 31.44
C ILE A 206 -6.90 -1.78 29.98
N LEU A 207 -6.61 -3.03 29.64
CA LEU A 207 -6.28 -3.48 28.28
C LEU A 207 -7.26 -4.58 27.84
N ALA A 208 -7.85 -4.42 26.66
CA ALA A 208 -8.68 -5.43 26.02
C ALA A 208 -8.26 -5.63 24.57
N VAL A 209 -7.93 -6.87 24.18
CA VAL A 209 -7.65 -7.26 22.79
C VAL A 209 -8.84 -8.05 22.26
N VAL A 210 -9.61 -7.42 21.40
CA VAL A 210 -10.94 -7.85 20.98
C VAL A 210 -10.92 -8.11 19.49
N LYS A 211 -11.51 -9.22 19.05
CA LYS A 211 -11.64 -9.48 17.60
C LYS A 211 -12.77 -8.65 16.98
N LYS A 212 -12.63 -8.28 15.71
CA LYS A 212 -13.68 -7.67 14.88
C LYS A 212 -14.78 -8.69 14.52
N ASN A 213 -15.57 -9.09 15.51
CA ASN A 213 -16.67 -10.03 15.34
C ASN A 213 -17.93 -9.50 15.99
N ALA A 214 -19.05 -9.55 15.25
CA ALA A 214 -20.31 -8.96 15.70
C ALA A 214 -20.79 -9.50 17.06
N THR A 215 -20.61 -10.79 17.35
CA THR A 215 -21.00 -11.40 18.63
C THR A 215 -20.13 -10.89 19.78
N VAL A 216 -18.82 -10.77 19.58
CA VAL A 216 -17.89 -10.29 20.60
C VAL A 216 -18.07 -8.80 20.85
N LEU A 217 -18.17 -8.00 19.79
CA LEU A 217 -18.43 -6.57 19.90
C LEU A 217 -19.77 -6.29 20.61
N ARG A 218 -20.83 -7.07 20.34
CA ARG A 218 -22.08 -6.99 21.10
C ARG A 218 -21.91 -7.28 22.60
N ARG A 219 -21.03 -8.22 22.97
CA ARG A 219 -20.73 -8.49 24.39
C ARG A 219 -20.02 -7.32 25.04
N LEU A 220 -19.02 -6.75 24.37
CA LEU A 220 -18.29 -5.56 24.84
C LEU A 220 -19.24 -4.37 25.00
N ASP A 221 -20.05 -4.11 23.98
CA ASP A 221 -21.08 -3.07 24.00
C ASP A 221 -21.99 -3.21 25.22
N LYS A 222 -22.55 -4.41 25.41
CA LYS A 222 -23.45 -4.73 26.53
C LYS A 222 -22.76 -4.56 27.88
N TRP A 223 -21.47 -4.89 27.98
CA TRP A 223 -20.69 -4.74 29.22
C TRP A 223 -20.41 -3.28 29.58
N LEU A 224 -20.30 -2.39 28.60
CA LEU A 224 -20.14 -0.94 28.82
C LEU A 224 -21.44 -0.26 29.26
N GLN A 225 -22.62 -0.80 28.92
CA GLN A 225 -23.92 -0.18 29.21
C GLN A 225 -24.13 0.23 30.69
N PRO A 226 -23.80 -0.59 31.71
CA PRO A 226 -23.92 -0.16 33.11
C PRO A 226 -23.06 1.07 33.44
N ALA A 227 -21.84 1.14 32.91
CA ALA A 227 -20.94 2.28 33.10
C ALA A 227 -21.47 3.54 32.41
N VAL A 228 -22.06 3.41 31.22
CA VAL A 228 -22.78 4.52 30.56
C VAL A 228 -23.91 5.05 31.44
N LYS A 229 -24.78 4.15 31.94
CA LYS A 229 -25.95 4.52 32.77
C LYS A 229 -25.56 5.24 34.06
N GLN A 230 -24.43 4.87 34.65
CA GLN A 230 -23.91 5.49 35.88
C GLN A 230 -22.96 6.66 35.62
N ARG A 231 -22.80 7.10 34.36
CA ARG A 231 -21.84 8.14 33.93
C ARG A 231 -20.40 7.85 34.32
N ALA A 232 -20.07 6.57 34.50
CA ALA A 232 -18.76 6.12 34.93
C ALA A 232 -17.66 6.27 33.86
N LEU A 233 -18.06 6.41 32.60
CA LEU A 233 -17.14 6.60 31.46
C LEU A 233 -16.74 8.06 31.23
N THR A 234 -17.36 9.01 31.94
CA THR A 234 -17.16 10.46 31.70
C THR A 234 -15.70 10.88 31.86
N ASP A 235 -15.02 10.31 32.86
CA ASP A 235 -13.64 10.66 33.21
C ASP A 235 -12.63 9.58 32.81
N VAL A 236 -12.97 8.76 31.80
CA VAL A 236 -12.11 7.65 31.34
C VAL A 236 -11.58 7.94 29.92
N PRO A 237 -10.41 8.58 29.81
CA PRO A 237 -9.69 8.70 28.53
C PRO A 237 -9.42 7.31 27.93
N THR A 238 -10.00 7.06 26.76
CA THR A 238 -9.98 5.76 26.10
C THR A 238 -9.24 5.84 24.77
N LEU A 239 -8.27 4.94 24.58
CA LEU A 239 -7.57 4.73 23.32
C LEU A 239 -8.11 3.47 22.65
N ILE A 240 -8.48 3.59 21.38
CA ILE A 240 -8.94 2.48 20.54
C ILE A 240 -7.96 2.35 19.38
N ILE A 241 -7.22 1.25 19.36
CA ILE A 241 -6.34 0.89 18.25
C ILE A 241 -7.10 -0.09 17.38
N ASP A 242 -7.21 0.22 16.09
CA ASP A 242 -7.82 -0.65 15.09
C ASP A 242 -6.74 -1.18 14.15
N ASP A 243 -6.35 -2.45 14.34
CA ASP A 243 -5.33 -3.11 13.52
C ASP A 243 -5.96 -3.72 12.27
N GLU A 244 -5.33 -3.54 11.11
CA GLU A 244 -5.92 -3.80 9.79
C GLU A 244 -7.24 -3.03 9.62
N ALA A 245 -7.20 -1.70 9.85
CA ALA A 245 -8.38 -0.83 9.83
C ALA A 245 -9.12 -0.78 8.49
N ASP A 246 -8.50 -1.27 7.41
CA ASP A 246 -9.10 -1.53 6.10
C ASP A 246 -10.06 -2.73 6.12
N GLN A 247 -9.84 -3.69 7.03
CA GLN A 247 -10.63 -4.92 7.13
C GLN A 247 -11.74 -4.81 8.17
N ALA A 248 -12.97 -5.12 7.74
CA ALA A 248 -14.21 -5.25 8.53
C ALA A 248 -14.72 -4.00 9.28
N SER A 249 -13.83 -3.06 9.59
CA SER A 249 -14.14 -1.79 10.24
C SER A 249 -14.74 -0.77 9.26
N VAL A 250 -14.42 -0.85 7.98
CA VAL A 250 -15.00 -0.02 6.92
C VAL A 250 -16.16 -0.75 6.24
N GLU A 251 -17.28 -0.06 6.04
CA GLU A 251 -18.44 -0.46 5.19
C GLU A 251 -18.99 -1.89 5.34
N THR A 252 -18.94 -2.49 6.53
CA THR A 252 -19.69 -3.73 6.81
C THR A 252 -21.08 -3.44 7.39
N ASN A 253 -22.09 -4.21 6.96
CA ASN A 253 -23.46 -4.07 7.46
C ASN A 253 -23.64 -4.35 8.96
N SER A 254 -22.66 -4.99 9.62
CA SER A 254 -22.80 -5.43 11.02
C SER A 254 -21.68 -5.03 11.97
N ILE A 255 -20.41 -4.97 11.53
CA ILE A 255 -19.26 -4.71 12.42
C ILE A 255 -19.03 -3.19 12.58
N ASN A 256 -19.01 -2.43 11.48
CA ASN A 256 -18.84 -0.97 11.53
C ASN A 256 -19.86 -0.28 12.46
N PRO A 257 -21.19 -0.56 12.38
CA PRO A 257 -22.16 0.03 13.30
C PRO A 257 -21.91 -0.30 14.78
N LEU A 258 -21.37 -1.49 15.09
CA LEU A 258 -21.06 -1.89 16.46
C LEU A 258 -19.84 -1.14 17.00
N ILE A 259 -18.79 -0.98 16.19
CA ILE A 259 -17.60 -0.20 16.57
C ILE A 259 -18.00 1.25 16.84
N ARG A 260 -18.75 1.88 15.92
CA ARG A 260 -19.29 3.24 16.10
C ARG A 260 -20.16 3.34 17.34
N GLY A 261 -21.01 2.35 17.59
CA GLY A 261 -21.84 2.27 18.78
C GLY A 261 -21.06 2.19 20.09
N ILE A 262 -19.88 1.54 20.10
CA ILE A 262 -18.98 1.49 21.25
C ILE A 262 -18.29 2.85 21.43
N ILE A 263 -17.74 3.45 20.36
CA ILE A 263 -17.10 4.77 20.39
C ILE A 263 -18.07 5.84 20.92
N ALA A 264 -19.32 5.84 20.46
CA ALA A 264 -20.34 6.80 20.89
C ALA A 264 -20.69 6.72 22.40
N LYS A 265 -20.32 5.63 23.10
CA LYS A 265 -20.50 5.48 24.55
C LYS A 265 -19.35 6.05 25.38
N LEU A 266 -18.25 6.44 24.72
CA LEU A 266 -17.01 6.87 25.34
C LEU A 266 -16.82 8.38 25.10
N PRO A 267 -17.13 9.24 26.09
CA PRO A 267 -17.07 10.70 25.92
C PRO A 267 -15.66 11.26 25.66
N LYS A 268 -14.64 10.46 25.94
CA LYS A 268 -13.21 10.77 25.80
C LYS A 268 -12.55 9.65 25.00
N SER A 269 -12.76 9.63 23.68
CA SER A 269 -12.31 8.54 22.82
C SER A 269 -11.36 8.99 21.72
N THR A 270 -10.24 8.29 21.60
CA THR A 270 -9.28 8.43 20.51
C THR A 270 -9.23 7.12 19.74
N TYR A 271 -9.78 7.09 18.52
CA TYR A 271 -9.68 5.97 17.60
C TYR A 271 -8.51 6.20 16.64
N ILE A 272 -7.64 5.20 16.50
CA ILE A 272 -6.51 5.22 15.56
C ILE A 272 -6.54 3.94 14.73
N GLY A 273 -6.80 4.09 13.45
CA GLY A 273 -6.67 3.00 12.48
C GLY A 273 -5.21 2.78 12.09
N TYR A 274 -4.76 1.53 12.09
CA TYR A 274 -3.48 1.10 11.54
C TYR A 274 -3.73 0.23 10.32
N THR A 275 -3.14 0.59 9.19
CA THR A 275 -3.33 -0.18 7.95
C THR A 275 -2.10 -0.11 7.05
N ALA A 276 -1.96 -1.12 6.19
CA ALA A 276 -1.06 -1.03 5.04
C ALA A 276 -1.70 -0.32 3.84
N THR A 277 -3.02 -0.41 3.71
CA THR A 277 -3.79 -0.07 2.52
C THR A 277 -4.92 0.88 2.90
N PRO A 278 -4.67 2.21 2.90
CA PRO A 278 -5.62 3.16 3.46
C PRO A 278 -6.87 3.37 2.59
N PHE A 279 -7.04 2.66 1.47
CA PHE A 279 -8.06 2.90 0.43
C PHE A 279 -9.46 3.02 1.02
N ALA A 280 -9.92 1.98 1.70
CA ALA A 280 -11.25 1.97 2.29
C ALA A 280 -11.42 3.11 3.31
N ASN A 281 -10.40 3.37 4.14
CA ASN A 281 -10.46 4.39 5.20
C ASN A 281 -10.55 5.82 4.66
N VAL A 282 -9.80 6.15 3.61
CA VAL A 282 -9.75 7.50 3.03
C VAL A 282 -10.91 7.79 2.09
N LEU A 283 -11.63 6.75 1.64
CA LEU A 283 -12.83 6.87 0.80
C LEU A 283 -14.12 7.08 1.61
N ILE A 284 -14.12 6.84 2.93
CA ILE A 284 -15.25 7.15 3.82
C ILE A 284 -15.65 8.63 3.66
N ASP A 285 -16.95 8.94 3.65
CA ASP A 285 -17.40 10.34 3.57
C ASP A 285 -16.94 11.11 4.83
N PRO A 286 -16.10 12.14 4.69
CA PRO A 286 -15.58 12.90 5.84
C PRO A 286 -16.66 13.68 6.60
N ARG A 287 -17.85 13.87 6.00
CA ARG A 287 -19.00 14.56 6.63
C ARG A 287 -19.90 13.60 7.40
N GLY A 288 -19.75 12.29 7.19
CA GLY A 288 -20.50 11.27 7.90
C GLY A 288 -20.02 11.10 9.34
N ASP A 289 -20.91 10.62 10.21
CA ASP A 289 -20.55 10.20 11.57
C ASP A 289 -19.90 8.81 11.56
N ASP A 290 -18.86 8.62 10.75
CA ASP A 290 -18.18 7.35 10.51
C ASP A 290 -16.70 7.40 10.95
N LEU A 291 -15.92 6.36 10.66
CA LEU A 291 -14.53 6.18 11.10
C LEU A 291 -13.50 6.95 10.25
N TYR A 292 -13.93 7.95 9.47
CA TYR A 292 -13.03 8.79 8.68
C TYR A 292 -11.97 9.46 9.57
N PRO A 293 -10.67 9.43 9.21
CA PRO A 293 -9.58 9.95 10.03
C PRO A 293 -9.45 11.47 9.96
N ARG A 294 -10.46 12.19 10.46
CA ARG A 294 -10.58 13.65 10.37
C ARG A 294 -9.56 14.45 11.18
N ASP A 295 -8.93 13.85 12.19
CA ASP A 295 -8.02 14.56 13.10
C ASP A 295 -6.57 14.49 12.61
N PHE A 296 -6.11 13.33 12.12
CA PHE A 296 -4.79 13.22 11.50
C PHE A 296 -4.61 11.95 10.63
N ILE A 297 -3.69 12.03 9.66
CA ILE A 297 -3.20 10.91 8.84
C ILE A 297 -1.67 10.96 8.86
N LEU A 298 -1.02 9.91 9.36
CA LEU A 298 0.43 9.79 9.47
C LEU A 298 0.94 8.65 8.58
N ASN A 299 1.96 8.92 7.77
CA ASN A 299 2.60 7.92 6.91
C ASN A 299 3.93 7.48 7.54
N LEU A 300 4.02 6.23 8.00
CA LEU A 300 5.27 5.69 8.53
C LEU A 300 6.30 5.54 7.39
N PRO A 301 7.58 5.86 7.64
CA PRO A 301 8.60 5.79 6.61
C PRO A 301 8.82 4.35 6.17
N ARG A 302 9.23 4.17 4.91
CA ARG A 302 9.60 2.85 4.40
C ARG A 302 10.87 2.38 5.11
N PRO A 303 10.85 1.20 5.76
CA PRO A 303 12.07 0.66 6.32
C PRO A 303 13.09 0.31 5.23
N GLU A 304 14.37 0.53 5.50
CA GLU A 304 15.45 0.13 4.60
C GLU A 304 15.50 -1.41 4.43
N GLY A 305 15.75 -1.89 3.21
CA GLY A 305 15.79 -3.33 2.91
C GLY A 305 14.41 -4.01 2.80
N TYR A 306 13.31 -3.28 2.98
CA TYR A 306 11.96 -3.83 2.89
C TYR A 306 11.61 -4.38 1.49
N PHE A 307 11.14 -5.63 1.43
CA PHE A 307 10.53 -6.23 0.24
C PHE A 307 9.04 -5.94 0.20
N GLY A 308 8.65 -5.00 -0.67
CA GLY A 308 7.26 -4.66 -0.95
C GLY A 308 6.83 -5.01 -2.37
N THR A 309 5.57 -4.70 -2.67
CA THR A 309 4.92 -4.79 -3.99
C THR A 309 5.80 -4.22 -5.10
N GLU A 310 6.20 -2.96 -4.97
CA GLU A 310 7.04 -2.24 -5.92
C GLU A 310 8.37 -2.94 -6.19
N ARG A 311 9.05 -3.45 -5.15
CA ARG A 311 10.35 -4.10 -5.35
C ARG A 311 10.22 -5.39 -6.16
N ILE A 312 9.12 -6.13 -6.00
CA ILE A 312 8.93 -7.44 -6.64
C ILE A 312 8.31 -7.31 -8.03
N PHE A 313 7.25 -6.51 -8.17
CA PHE A 313 6.46 -6.42 -9.40
C PHE A 313 6.77 -5.17 -10.23
N GLY A 314 7.54 -4.26 -9.65
CA GLY A 314 7.69 -2.91 -10.16
C GLY A 314 6.39 -2.13 -9.99
N ARG A 315 6.38 -0.93 -10.53
CA ARG A 315 5.19 -0.08 -10.60
C ARG A 315 5.26 0.83 -11.81
N ASP A 316 4.16 1.47 -12.08
CA ASP A 316 4.06 2.45 -13.15
C ASP A 316 4.52 3.83 -12.67
N VAL A 317 4.92 4.68 -13.62
CA VAL A 317 5.23 6.08 -13.31
C VAL A 317 3.92 6.75 -12.92
N VAL A 318 3.94 7.37 -11.74
CA VAL A 318 2.83 8.18 -11.24
C VAL A 318 3.17 9.66 -11.33
N GLU A 319 2.18 10.51 -11.15
CA GLU A 319 2.38 11.95 -11.11
C GLU A 319 3.18 12.37 -9.87
N GLY A 320 4.14 13.28 -10.03
CA GLY A 320 5.03 13.72 -8.94
C GLY A 320 6.31 12.89 -8.76
N ASP A 321 6.46 11.79 -9.48
CA ASP A 321 7.56 10.84 -9.31
C ASP A 321 8.87 11.25 -10.03
N GLU A 322 10.00 11.02 -9.37
CA GLU A 322 11.34 11.26 -9.94
C GLU A 322 11.99 9.98 -10.53
N ALA A 323 11.41 8.81 -10.25
CA ALA A 323 11.92 7.53 -10.74
C ALA A 323 11.80 7.39 -12.26
N ASN A 324 12.80 6.77 -12.88
CA ASN A 324 12.82 6.52 -14.32
C ASN A 324 13.34 5.12 -14.67
N GLY A 325 13.00 4.64 -15.86
CA GLY A 325 13.63 3.44 -16.43
C GLY A 325 13.48 2.17 -15.58
N SER A 326 14.63 1.60 -15.20
CA SER A 326 14.81 0.30 -14.53
C SER A 326 14.30 0.25 -13.09
N ASP A 327 14.28 1.39 -12.39
CA ASP A 327 13.89 1.44 -10.97
C ASP A 327 12.42 1.02 -10.75
N LEU A 328 11.64 1.06 -11.83
CA LEU A 328 10.21 0.81 -11.87
C LEU A 328 9.84 -0.57 -12.44
N ASP A 329 10.84 -1.36 -12.85
CA ASP A 329 10.62 -2.69 -13.47
C ASP A 329 10.43 -3.80 -12.43
N GLY A 330 10.87 -3.56 -11.18
CA GLY A 330 10.88 -4.56 -10.12
C GLY A 330 11.96 -5.62 -10.31
N SER A 331 12.04 -6.55 -9.37
CA SER A 331 12.98 -7.67 -9.39
C SER A 331 12.47 -8.78 -10.31
N ASN A 332 13.39 -9.51 -10.95
CA ASN A 332 13.06 -10.69 -11.76
C ASN A 332 12.79 -11.95 -10.90
N MET A 333 11.93 -11.81 -9.91
CA MET A 333 11.57 -12.86 -8.94
C MET A 333 10.28 -13.62 -9.29
N VAL A 334 9.54 -13.14 -10.30
CA VAL A 334 8.23 -13.68 -10.70
C VAL A 334 8.37 -14.59 -11.92
N ARG A 335 7.73 -15.75 -11.89
CA ARG A 335 7.67 -16.74 -12.98
C ARG A 335 6.21 -16.92 -13.40
N SER A 336 5.96 -16.87 -14.70
CA SER A 336 4.62 -16.98 -15.26
C SER A 336 4.13 -18.44 -15.26
N ILE A 337 2.90 -18.65 -14.80
CA ILE A 337 2.18 -19.92 -14.91
C ILE A 337 1.29 -19.82 -16.16
N PRO A 338 1.50 -20.68 -17.18
CA PRO A 338 0.64 -20.75 -18.35
C PRO A 338 -0.82 -21.08 -18.00
N GLU A 339 -1.79 -20.52 -18.73
CA GLU A 339 -3.22 -20.73 -18.47
C GLU A 339 -3.63 -22.21 -18.56
N ASP A 340 -3.00 -22.99 -19.45
CA ASP A 340 -3.26 -24.42 -19.59
C ASP A 340 -2.77 -25.26 -18.40
N GLU A 341 -1.83 -24.74 -17.61
CA GLU A 341 -1.38 -25.38 -16.37
C GLU A 341 -2.24 -25.01 -15.14
N VAL A 342 -3.07 -23.95 -15.22
CA VAL A 342 -3.92 -23.53 -14.09
C VAL A 342 -4.96 -24.59 -13.75
N ASP A 343 -5.56 -25.22 -14.76
CA ASP A 343 -6.55 -26.29 -14.60
C ASP A 343 -5.98 -27.54 -13.91
N ALA A 344 -4.67 -27.75 -13.98
CA ALA A 344 -4.00 -28.86 -13.32
C ALA A 344 -3.95 -28.70 -11.79
N VAL A 345 -4.03 -27.46 -11.30
CA VAL A 345 -3.83 -27.11 -9.89
C VAL A 345 -5.05 -26.45 -9.25
N SER A 346 -6.07 -26.08 -10.03
CA SER A 346 -7.33 -25.52 -9.54
C SER A 346 -8.54 -26.03 -10.34
N PRO A 347 -9.65 -26.42 -9.70
CA PRO A 347 -10.85 -26.87 -10.41
C PRO A 347 -11.60 -25.73 -11.10
N LYS A 348 -12.07 -25.95 -12.34
CA LYS A 348 -13.01 -25.07 -13.03
C LYS A 348 -14.44 -25.29 -12.55
N GLY A 349 -15.03 -24.33 -11.85
CA GLY A 349 -16.46 -24.36 -11.55
C GLY A 349 -16.83 -25.00 -10.21
N LYS A 350 -17.95 -24.53 -9.62
CA LYS A 350 -18.52 -25.03 -8.35
C LYS A 350 -18.80 -26.54 -8.31
N ALA A 351 -19.08 -27.17 -9.45
CA ALA A 351 -19.47 -28.59 -9.53
C ALA A 351 -18.29 -29.59 -9.57
N ALA A 352 -17.06 -29.14 -9.82
CA ALA A 352 -15.90 -30.01 -10.06
C ALA A 352 -15.04 -30.29 -8.80
N THR A 353 -15.46 -29.83 -7.62
CA THR A 353 -14.57 -29.80 -6.43
C THR A 353 -14.40 -31.15 -5.72
N ALA A 354 -15.43 -32.00 -5.71
CA ALA A 354 -15.42 -33.23 -4.91
C ALA A 354 -14.44 -34.31 -5.46
N ASP A 355 -14.26 -34.34 -6.79
CA ASP A 355 -13.44 -35.34 -7.49
C ASP A 355 -12.13 -34.77 -8.06
N PHE A 356 -11.82 -33.51 -7.74
CA PHE A 356 -10.60 -32.86 -8.24
C PHE A 356 -9.35 -33.56 -7.68
N GLN A 357 -8.45 -33.95 -8.58
CA GLN A 357 -7.11 -34.39 -8.23
C GLN A 357 -6.08 -33.52 -8.94
N PRO A 358 -5.18 -32.86 -8.19
CA PRO A 358 -4.19 -32.00 -8.79
C PRO A 358 -3.18 -32.86 -9.54
N HIS A 359 -2.90 -32.48 -10.77
CA HIS A 359 -1.72 -32.93 -11.48
C HIS A 359 -0.58 -31.96 -11.14
N ILE A 360 0.65 -32.45 -10.99
CA ILE A 360 1.81 -31.59 -10.75
C ILE A 360 2.32 -31.12 -12.13
N PRO A 361 2.05 -29.88 -12.55
CA PRO A 361 2.55 -29.39 -13.82
C PRO A 361 4.06 -29.04 -13.74
N PRO A 362 4.74 -28.83 -14.88
CA PRO A 362 6.15 -28.44 -14.93
C PRO A 362 6.49 -27.21 -14.08
N THR A 363 5.61 -26.19 -14.03
CA THR A 363 5.88 -24.99 -13.21
C THR A 363 5.86 -25.29 -11.71
N LEU A 364 4.98 -26.17 -11.24
CA LEU A 364 4.92 -26.58 -9.84
C LEU A 364 6.12 -27.48 -9.47
N ASP A 365 6.54 -28.36 -10.39
CA ASP A 365 7.76 -29.17 -10.22
C ASP A 365 8.99 -28.27 -10.03
N ALA A 366 9.19 -27.30 -10.94
CA ALA A 366 10.28 -26.33 -10.86
C ALA A 366 10.22 -25.48 -9.58
N ALA A 367 9.02 -25.09 -9.12
CA ALA A 367 8.85 -24.34 -7.89
C ALA A 367 9.29 -25.13 -6.64
N VAL A 368 8.97 -26.43 -6.59
CA VAL A 368 9.41 -27.32 -5.49
C VAL A 368 10.93 -27.57 -5.56
N GLU A 369 11.48 -27.79 -6.75
CA GLU A 369 12.93 -27.93 -6.94
C GLU A 369 13.69 -26.67 -6.49
N TRP A 370 13.21 -25.49 -6.90
CA TRP A 370 13.81 -24.22 -6.46
C TRP A 370 13.67 -24.03 -4.95
N PHE A 371 12.53 -24.37 -4.34
CA PHE A 371 12.37 -24.27 -2.89
C PHE A 371 13.43 -25.07 -2.12
N VAL A 372 13.73 -26.28 -2.58
CA VAL A 372 14.75 -27.14 -1.98
C VAL A 372 16.15 -26.55 -2.20
N LEU A 373 16.48 -26.12 -3.43
CA LEU A 373 17.76 -25.49 -3.76
C LEU A 373 18.01 -24.22 -2.93
N ALA A 374 17.02 -23.33 -2.87
CA ALA A 374 17.08 -22.10 -2.11
C ALA A 374 17.23 -22.37 -0.60
N THR A 375 16.54 -23.38 -0.07
CA THR A 375 16.69 -23.79 1.33
C THR A 375 18.09 -24.35 1.61
N ALA A 376 18.63 -25.19 0.71
CA ALA A 376 19.99 -25.71 0.82
C ALA A 376 21.04 -24.59 0.76
N ALA A 377 20.85 -23.61 -0.13
CA ALA A 377 21.70 -22.42 -0.18
C ALA A 377 21.67 -21.60 1.12
N ARG A 378 20.51 -21.47 1.76
CA ARG A 378 20.39 -20.83 3.09
C ARG A 378 21.19 -21.60 4.15
N ARG A 379 21.10 -22.94 4.17
CA ARG A 379 21.90 -23.78 5.08
C ARG A 379 23.40 -23.62 4.86
N ALA A 380 23.84 -23.61 3.60
CA ALA A 380 25.24 -23.38 3.24
C ALA A 380 25.77 -21.99 3.66
N ARG A 381 24.90 -20.97 3.72
CA ARG A 381 25.22 -19.64 4.27
C ARG A 381 25.23 -19.58 5.80
N GLY A 382 24.92 -20.69 6.49
CA GLY A 382 24.80 -20.75 7.95
C GLY A 382 23.45 -20.28 8.50
N ASP A 383 22.46 -20.02 7.64
CA ASP A 383 21.08 -19.73 8.07
C ASP A 383 20.34 -21.04 8.36
N SER A 384 20.15 -21.34 9.64
CA SER A 384 19.36 -22.49 10.13
C SER A 384 17.90 -22.14 10.46
N GLY A 385 17.43 -20.95 10.06
CA GLY A 385 16.06 -20.50 10.29
C GLY A 385 15.01 -21.29 9.50
N HIS A 386 13.74 -20.97 9.72
CA HIS A 386 12.62 -21.60 9.03
C HIS A 386 12.71 -21.41 7.51
N SER A 387 12.17 -22.35 6.73
CA SER A 387 12.06 -22.25 5.27
C SER A 387 10.69 -22.78 4.84
N THR A 388 9.89 -21.90 4.23
CA THR A 388 8.50 -22.19 3.90
C THR A 388 8.23 -21.97 2.41
N MET A 389 7.49 -22.88 1.80
CA MET A 389 6.85 -22.72 0.50
C MET A 389 5.34 -22.61 0.70
N LEU A 390 4.71 -21.62 0.09
CA LEU A 390 3.25 -21.47 0.09
C LEU A 390 2.68 -21.90 -1.25
N ILE A 391 1.70 -22.80 -1.23
CA ILE A 391 0.88 -23.17 -2.39
C ILE A 391 -0.55 -22.72 -2.13
N HIS A 392 -1.00 -21.74 -2.91
CA HIS A 392 -2.33 -21.18 -2.78
C HIS A 392 -3.06 -21.26 -4.13
N THR A 393 -3.93 -22.27 -4.25
CA THR A 393 -4.64 -22.57 -5.51
C THR A 393 -6.15 -22.43 -5.45
N SER A 394 -6.76 -22.61 -4.27
CA SER A 394 -8.22 -22.50 -4.07
C SER A 394 -8.54 -22.03 -2.65
N VAL A 395 -9.78 -21.66 -2.35
CA VAL A 395 -10.28 -21.49 -0.97
C VAL A 395 -10.79 -22.80 -0.37
N LYS A 396 -11.13 -23.77 -1.22
CA LYS A 396 -11.89 -24.96 -0.82
C LYS A 396 -10.98 -25.98 -0.13
N THR A 397 -11.33 -26.31 1.11
CA THR A 397 -10.59 -27.30 1.94
C THR A 397 -10.39 -28.64 1.23
N ALA A 398 -11.38 -29.12 0.46
CA ALA A 398 -11.28 -30.37 -0.29
C ALA A 398 -10.14 -30.34 -1.33
N VAL A 399 -9.95 -29.21 -2.00
CA VAL A 399 -8.86 -29.01 -2.96
C VAL A 399 -7.52 -29.05 -2.22
N HIS A 400 -7.37 -28.36 -1.09
CA HIS A 400 -6.11 -28.38 -0.32
C HIS A 400 -5.72 -29.79 0.11
N LEU A 401 -6.68 -30.57 0.61
CA LEU A 401 -6.45 -31.94 1.05
C LEU A 401 -5.97 -32.85 -0.09
N SER A 402 -6.43 -32.60 -1.33
CA SER A 402 -6.04 -33.38 -2.51
C SER A 402 -4.56 -33.23 -2.90
N PHE A 403 -3.89 -32.14 -2.48
CA PHE A 403 -2.47 -31.90 -2.78
C PHE A 403 -1.49 -32.70 -1.92
N LYS A 404 -1.91 -33.22 -0.75
CA LYS A 404 -0.99 -33.84 0.22
C LYS A 404 -0.19 -35.00 -0.39
N ALA A 405 -0.89 -35.99 -0.94
CA ALA A 405 -0.25 -37.19 -1.48
C ALA A 405 0.61 -36.91 -2.73
N PRO A 406 0.15 -36.14 -3.73
CA PRO A 406 0.97 -35.78 -4.90
C PRO A 406 2.26 -35.04 -4.53
N LEU A 407 2.20 -34.08 -3.61
CA LEU A 407 3.38 -33.31 -3.18
C LEU A 407 4.35 -34.14 -2.34
N THR A 408 3.86 -34.96 -1.40
CA THR A 408 4.73 -35.87 -0.65
C THR A 408 5.45 -36.83 -1.60
N GLY A 409 4.72 -37.43 -2.55
CA GLY A 409 5.29 -38.30 -3.56
C GLY A 409 6.27 -37.60 -4.51
N LEU A 410 6.14 -36.29 -4.70
CA LEU A 410 7.12 -35.51 -5.45
C LEU A 410 8.43 -35.34 -4.66
N VAL A 411 8.32 -34.90 -3.41
CA VAL A 411 9.48 -34.69 -2.51
C VAL A 411 10.24 -35.99 -2.28
N ASP A 412 9.54 -37.11 -2.02
CA ASP A 412 10.17 -38.41 -1.78
C ASP A 412 10.94 -38.93 -3.01
N ARG A 413 10.37 -38.73 -4.21
CA ARG A 413 11.04 -39.08 -5.47
C ARG A 413 12.28 -38.23 -5.68
N LEU A 414 12.19 -36.91 -5.43
CA LEU A 414 13.34 -36.01 -5.53
C LEU A 414 14.43 -36.39 -4.53
N ALA A 415 14.06 -36.69 -3.26
CA ALA A 415 14.98 -37.14 -2.22
C ALA A 415 15.73 -38.42 -2.61
N THR A 416 15.02 -39.40 -3.18
CA THR A 416 15.61 -40.66 -3.66
C THR A 416 16.62 -40.40 -4.77
N LYS A 417 16.21 -39.64 -5.81
CA LYS A 417 17.08 -39.36 -6.96
C LYS A 417 18.31 -38.54 -6.61
N VAL A 418 18.19 -37.59 -5.69
CA VAL A 418 19.34 -36.80 -5.19
C VAL A 418 20.27 -37.68 -4.37
N SER A 419 19.74 -38.56 -3.51
CA SER A 419 20.55 -39.51 -2.73
C SER A 419 21.31 -40.49 -3.61
N ASP A 420 20.70 -40.92 -4.73
CA ASP A 420 21.31 -41.80 -5.72
C ASP A 420 22.27 -41.07 -6.69
N ALA A 421 22.41 -39.74 -6.55
CA ALA A 421 23.16 -38.87 -7.46
C ALA A 421 22.76 -39.07 -8.94
N ASP A 422 21.46 -39.21 -9.19
CA ASP A 422 20.89 -39.40 -10.53
C ASP A 422 21.37 -38.28 -11.49
N PRO A 423 22.13 -38.62 -12.57
CA PRO A 423 22.77 -37.60 -13.42
C PRO A 423 21.80 -36.62 -14.05
N ASP A 424 20.65 -37.08 -14.53
CA ASP A 424 19.64 -36.25 -15.18
C ASP A 424 19.03 -35.24 -14.20
N THR A 425 18.69 -35.70 -12.99
CA THR A 425 18.15 -34.84 -11.92
C THR A 425 19.20 -33.81 -11.48
N MET A 426 20.45 -34.23 -11.26
CA MET A 426 21.52 -33.31 -10.85
C MET A 426 21.84 -32.27 -11.92
N GLN A 427 21.81 -32.64 -13.21
CA GLN A 427 21.97 -31.71 -14.31
C GLN A 427 20.81 -30.70 -14.37
N ARG A 428 19.57 -31.18 -14.19
CA ARG A 428 18.38 -30.33 -14.16
C ARG A 428 18.43 -29.31 -13.02
N LEU A 429 18.75 -29.75 -11.80
CA LEU A 429 18.91 -28.86 -10.64
C LEU A 429 20.03 -27.84 -10.85
N ARG A 430 21.15 -28.23 -11.45
CA ARG A 430 22.26 -27.31 -11.77
C ARG A 430 21.84 -26.26 -12.79
N ALA A 431 21.12 -26.67 -13.84
CA ALA A 431 20.62 -25.74 -14.86
C ALA A 431 19.60 -24.75 -14.27
N LEU A 432 18.69 -25.24 -13.42
CA LEU A 432 17.74 -24.39 -12.69
C LEU A 432 18.46 -23.38 -11.79
N TRP A 433 19.44 -23.84 -10.99
CA TRP A 433 20.26 -22.97 -10.14
C TRP A 433 20.95 -21.86 -10.93
N GLN A 434 21.64 -22.21 -12.01
CA GLN A 434 22.37 -21.25 -12.85
C GLN A 434 21.42 -20.25 -13.52
N SER A 435 20.31 -20.71 -14.07
CA SER A 435 19.30 -19.85 -14.69
C SER A 435 18.73 -18.86 -13.70
N GLU A 436 18.30 -19.32 -12.53
CA GLU A 436 17.62 -18.51 -11.53
C GLU A 436 18.53 -17.51 -10.82
N THR A 437 19.78 -17.90 -10.52
CA THR A 437 20.76 -17.01 -9.88
C THR A 437 21.35 -15.99 -10.85
N SER A 438 21.34 -16.27 -12.16
CA SER A 438 21.72 -15.27 -13.17
C SER A 438 20.65 -14.18 -13.34
N GLN A 439 19.38 -14.52 -13.12
CA GLN A 439 18.25 -13.60 -13.24
C GLN A 439 18.04 -12.73 -12.00
N VAL A 440 18.46 -13.20 -10.82
CA VAL A 440 18.45 -12.44 -9.56
C VAL A 440 19.81 -12.61 -8.88
N PRO A 441 20.80 -11.79 -9.25
CA PRO A 441 22.16 -11.91 -8.73
C PRO A 441 22.24 -11.58 -7.23
N ALA A 442 22.91 -12.44 -6.46
CA ALA A 442 23.17 -12.25 -5.02
C ALA A 442 23.85 -10.90 -4.70
N SER A 443 24.70 -10.42 -5.61
CA SER A 443 25.42 -9.15 -5.46
C SER A 443 24.52 -7.92 -5.41
N GLU A 444 23.32 -7.97 -5.99
CA GLU A 444 22.34 -6.88 -5.90
C GLU A 444 21.86 -6.64 -4.46
N PHE A 445 22.06 -7.63 -3.58
CA PHE A 445 21.67 -7.61 -2.19
C PHE A 445 22.87 -7.59 -1.23
N GLY A 446 24.09 -7.42 -1.75
CA GLY A 446 25.31 -7.50 -0.93
C GLY A 446 25.62 -8.91 -0.42
N LEU A 447 25.06 -9.94 -1.06
CA LEU A 447 25.27 -11.34 -0.71
C LEU A 447 26.26 -12.01 -1.67
N ASN A 448 26.86 -13.10 -1.20
CA ASN A 448 27.74 -13.93 -2.01
C ASN A 448 26.94 -15.00 -2.77
N LEU A 449 27.22 -15.15 -4.06
CA LEU A 449 26.73 -16.27 -4.86
C LEU A 449 27.46 -17.53 -4.43
N LEU A 450 26.71 -18.58 -4.10
CA LEU A 450 27.26 -19.90 -3.77
C LEU A 450 27.51 -20.72 -5.03
N ASP A 451 28.56 -21.53 -4.98
CA ASP A 451 28.77 -22.56 -5.98
C ASP A 451 27.75 -23.68 -5.82
N PHE A 452 27.32 -24.27 -6.95
CA PHE A 452 26.30 -25.32 -6.92
C PHE A 452 26.72 -26.55 -6.10
N ASP A 453 28.03 -26.81 -6.01
CA ASP A 453 28.55 -27.94 -5.23
C ASP A 453 28.40 -27.68 -3.71
N GLU A 454 28.48 -26.43 -3.26
CA GLU A 454 28.19 -26.03 -1.86
C GLU A 454 26.71 -26.22 -1.54
N VAL A 455 25.82 -25.86 -2.48
CA VAL A 455 24.37 -26.08 -2.34
C VAL A 455 24.06 -27.58 -2.32
N THR A 456 24.71 -28.36 -3.19
CA THR A 456 24.49 -29.82 -3.32
C THR A 456 24.82 -30.57 -2.03
N ALA A 457 25.82 -30.12 -1.28
CA ALA A 457 26.21 -30.74 -0.01
C ALA A 457 25.07 -30.75 1.02
N GLU A 458 24.16 -29.78 0.98
CA GLU A 458 23.05 -29.62 1.93
C GLU A 458 21.73 -30.25 1.43
N LEU A 459 21.61 -30.58 0.13
CA LEU A 459 20.35 -31.00 -0.49
C LEU A 459 19.73 -32.25 0.16
N SER A 460 20.53 -33.30 0.40
CA SER A 460 20.03 -34.55 0.96
C SER A 460 19.46 -34.35 2.37
N GLN A 461 20.11 -33.53 3.19
CA GLN A 461 19.63 -33.22 4.54
C GLN A 461 18.34 -32.39 4.50
N VAL A 462 18.29 -31.37 3.64
CA VAL A 462 17.08 -30.55 3.43
C VAL A 462 15.91 -31.44 3.02
N LEU A 463 16.06 -32.24 1.96
CA LEU A 463 15.00 -33.10 1.42
C LEU A 463 14.45 -34.09 2.46
N SER A 464 15.33 -34.65 3.29
CA SER A 464 14.91 -35.58 4.37
C SER A 464 14.06 -34.90 5.47
N THR A 465 14.05 -33.57 5.52
CA THR A 465 13.39 -32.78 6.57
C THR A 465 12.12 -32.07 6.06
N VAL A 466 11.94 -31.92 4.74
CA VAL A 466 10.78 -31.24 4.14
C VAL A 466 9.47 -31.91 4.57
N ARG A 467 8.52 -31.11 5.07
CA ARG A 467 7.17 -31.57 5.42
C ARG A 467 6.11 -30.90 4.54
N VAL A 468 5.16 -31.69 4.03
CA VAL A 468 3.94 -31.16 3.40
C VAL A 468 2.86 -31.00 4.44
N VAL A 469 2.43 -29.75 4.69
CA VAL A 469 1.44 -29.38 5.71
C VAL A 469 0.20 -28.83 5.03
N ILE A 470 -0.97 -29.33 5.42
CA ILE A 470 -2.26 -28.85 4.91
C ILE A 470 -2.94 -28.04 6.00
N ASP A 471 -2.86 -26.72 5.89
CA ASP A 471 -3.38 -25.80 6.90
C ASP A 471 -4.71 -25.20 6.44
N ASN A 472 -5.80 -25.78 6.95
CA ASN A 472 -7.17 -25.34 6.71
C ASN A 472 -7.97 -25.36 8.02
N PHE A 473 -9.15 -24.71 8.03
CA PHE A 473 -9.97 -24.58 9.24
C PHE A 473 -10.38 -25.92 9.87
N ARG A 474 -10.38 -27.03 9.09
CA ARG A 474 -10.80 -28.37 9.53
C ARG A 474 -9.63 -29.29 9.94
N SER A 475 -8.39 -28.87 9.75
CA SER A 475 -7.19 -29.70 9.98
C SER A 475 -6.58 -29.44 11.35
N ASP A 476 -6.20 -30.51 12.05
CA ASP A 476 -5.37 -30.46 13.26
C ASP A 476 -3.87 -30.30 12.93
N ASP A 477 -3.47 -30.50 11.67
CA ASP A 477 -2.08 -30.40 11.18
C ASP A 477 -1.78 -28.96 10.77
N ARG A 478 -1.35 -28.13 11.74
CA ARG A 478 -1.01 -26.72 11.54
C ARG A 478 0.49 -26.47 11.45
N LEU A 479 0.85 -25.42 10.74
CA LEU A 479 2.21 -24.88 10.79
C LEU A 479 2.53 -24.41 12.22
N ASP A 480 3.64 -24.92 12.76
CA ASP A 480 4.13 -24.61 14.10
C ASP A 480 5.59 -24.18 14.03
N TYR A 481 5.83 -22.88 14.20
CA TYR A 481 7.16 -22.28 14.20
C TYR A 481 7.81 -22.25 15.59
N SER A 482 7.17 -22.79 16.63
CA SER A 482 7.78 -22.86 17.97
C SER A 482 9.06 -23.71 18.02
N LYS A 483 9.21 -24.63 17.07
CA LYS A 483 10.39 -25.49 16.92
C LYS A 483 11.36 -24.90 15.91
N PRO A 484 12.66 -24.76 16.24
CA PRO A 484 13.61 -24.11 15.34
C PRO A 484 13.74 -24.83 13.99
N GLY A 485 13.95 -24.05 12.92
CA GLY A 485 14.44 -24.55 11.63
C GLY A 485 13.47 -25.40 10.81
N GLN A 486 12.15 -25.26 11.00
CA GLN A 486 11.14 -25.99 10.20
C GLN A 486 11.33 -25.76 8.70
N ILE A 487 11.22 -26.83 7.91
CA ILE A 487 11.20 -26.79 6.44
C ILE A 487 9.86 -27.35 5.96
N ALA A 488 8.99 -26.50 5.41
CA ALA A 488 7.61 -26.88 5.12
C ALA A 488 7.11 -26.38 3.76
N ILE A 489 6.36 -27.24 3.07
CA ILE A 489 5.49 -26.88 1.95
C ILE A 489 4.06 -26.80 2.51
N ALA A 490 3.52 -25.60 2.59
CA ALA A 490 2.21 -25.31 3.15
C ALA A 490 1.18 -25.14 2.04
N VAL A 491 0.10 -25.91 2.09
CA VAL A 491 -1.04 -25.81 1.16
C VAL A 491 -2.26 -25.37 1.94
N GLY A 492 -2.94 -24.32 1.47
CA GLY A 492 -4.12 -23.82 2.15
C GLY A 492 -4.75 -22.62 1.45
N GLY A 493 -5.84 -22.15 2.05
CA GLY A 493 -6.66 -21.04 1.56
C GLY A 493 -6.67 -19.88 2.55
N ASN A 494 -7.86 -19.50 3.01
CA ASN A 494 -8.07 -18.30 3.83
C ASN A 494 -7.31 -18.31 5.19
N THR A 495 -7.03 -19.48 5.76
CA THR A 495 -6.25 -19.61 7.01
C THR A 495 -4.76 -19.29 6.83
N LEU A 496 -4.18 -19.61 5.66
CA LEU A 496 -2.80 -19.24 5.32
C LEU A 496 -2.72 -17.84 4.72
N SER A 497 -3.81 -17.38 4.11
CA SER A 497 -3.89 -16.05 3.53
C SER A 497 -4.22 -14.95 4.53
N ARG A 498 -4.78 -15.25 5.71
CA ARG A 498 -5.12 -14.29 6.78
C ARG A 498 -4.78 -14.82 8.18
N GLY A 499 -3.89 -14.12 8.91
CA GLY A 499 -3.70 -14.30 10.36
C GLY A 499 -2.61 -15.28 10.82
N LEU A 500 -1.76 -15.81 9.93
CA LEU A 500 -0.55 -16.56 10.27
C LEU A 500 0.67 -15.92 9.58
N THR A 501 1.73 -15.65 10.33
CA THR A 501 3.01 -15.22 9.74
C THR A 501 3.75 -16.44 9.20
N LEU A 502 4.06 -16.47 7.90
CA LEU A 502 4.86 -17.53 7.29
C LEU A 502 6.34 -17.20 7.44
N GLU A 503 6.96 -17.74 8.48
CA GLU A 503 8.38 -17.53 8.72
C GLU A 503 9.22 -18.24 7.66
N GLY A 504 10.26 -17.55 7.16
CA GLY A 504 11.17 -18.11 6.17
C GLY A 504 10.57 -18.34 4.79
N LEU A 505 9.50 -17.63 4.43
CA LEU A 505 8.84 -17.80 3.14
C LEU A 505 9.82 -17.52 1.98
N THR A 506 10.10 -18.58 1.22
CA THR A 506 11.10 -18.62 0.14
C THR A 506 10.45 -18.84 -1.23
N VAL A 507 9.39 -19.64 -1.30
CA VAL A 507 8.66 -19.88 -2.56
C VAL A 507 7.17 -19.63 -2.37
N SER A 508 6.53 -18.99 -3.35
CA SER A 508 5.08 -18.86 -3.40
C SER A 508 4.56 -19.31 -4.77
N TYR A 509 3.62 -20.25 -4.78
CA TYR A 509 2.93 -20.72 -5.97
C TYR A 509 1.46 -20.32 -5.86
N PHE A 510 1.02 -19.39 -6.70
CA PHE A 510 -0.18 -18.59 -6.47
C PHE A 510 -0.98 -18.40 -7.77
N VAL A 511 -2.13 -19.07 -7.87
CA VAL A 511 -3.02 -18.99 -9.04
C VAL A 511 -4.39 -18.39 -8.72
N ARG A 512 -4.57 -17.90 -7.49
CA ARG A 512 -5.85 -17.40 -7.00
C ARG A 512 -6.03 -15.91 -7.26
N ALA A 513 -7.11 -15.54 -7.93
CA ALA A 513 -7.61 -14.18 -8.09
C ALA A 513 -8.59 -13.75 -6.98
N ALA A 514 -8.65 -12.46 -6.67
CA ALA A 514 -9.63 -11.85 -5.75
C ALA A 514 -10.13 -10.51 -6.33
N GLN A 515 -11.38 -10.10 -6.03
CA GLN A 515 -11.96 -8.83 -6.52
C GLN A 515 -11.36 -7.60 -5.85
N ALA A 516 -11.22 -7.68 -4.53
CA ALA A 516 -10.81 -6.55 -3.72
C ALA A 516 -9.28 -6.49 -3.63
N TYR A 517 -8.73 -5.29 -3.84
CA TYR A 517 -7.29 -5.04 -3.75
C TYR A 517 -6.75 -5.31 -2.34
N ASP A 518 -7.52 -4.97 -1.32
CA ASP A 518 -7.17 -5.27 0.08
C ASP A 518 -7.03 -6.77 0.29
N THR A 519 -7.95 -7.58 -0.24
CA THR A 519 -7.86 -9.04 -0.20
C THR A 519 -6.62 -9.54 -0.94
N LEU A 520 -6.33 -9.03 -2.14
CA LEU A 520 -5.15 -9.41 -2.92
C LEU A 520 -3.84 -9.14 -2.15
N LEU A 521 -3.70 -7.97 -1.51
CA LEU A 521 -2.50 -7.63 -0.72
C LEU A 521 -2.40 -8.41 0.57
N GLN A 522 -3.53 -8.66 1.25
CA GLN A 522 -3.53 -9.45 2.47
C GLN A 522 -3.11 -10.90 2.20
N MET A 523 -3.44 -11.43 1.03
CA MET A 523 -3.01 -12.76 0.58
C MET A 523 -1.52 -12.85 0.22
N ALA A 524 -0.89 -11.74 -0.15
CA ALA A 524 0.50 -11.68 -0.57
C ALA A 524 1.48 -11.74 0.62
N ARG A 525 1.81 -12.96 1.06
CA ARG A 525 2.68 -13.23 2.22
C ARG A 525 4.18 -13.05 1.95
N TRP A 526 4.56 -12.79 0.70
CA TRP A 526 5.95 -12.60 0.28
C TRP A 526 6.53 -11.22 0.58
N PHE A 527 5.75 -10.30 1.14
CA PHE A 527 6.27 -9.03 1.66
C PHE A 527 7.06 -9.21 2.96
N GLY A 528 7.92 -8.27 3.29
CA GLY A 528 8.69 -8.25 4.54
C GLY A 528 10.20 -8.22 4.38
N PHE A 529 10.91 -8.55 5.44
CA PHE A 529 12.37 -8.66 5.43
C PHE A 529 12.81 -10.10 5.16
N ARG A 530 13.97 -10.27 4.52
CA ARG A 530 14.54 -11.57 4.11
C ARG A 530 16.05 -11.63 4.38
N HIS A 531 16.46 -11.13 5.56
CA HIS A 531 17.87 -10.96 5.93
C HIS A 531 18.70 -12.23 5.71
N GLY A 532 19.75 -12.12 4.89
CA GLY A 532 20.70 -13.20 4.58
C GLY A 532 20.29 -14.11 3.41
N TYR A 533 19.09 -13.93 2.85
CA TYR A 533 18.58 -14.72 1.73
C TYR A 533 17.69 -13.91 0.79
N GLU A 534 17.93 -12.60 0.69
CA GLU A 534 17.19 -11.64 -0.11
C GLU A 534 17.08 -11.99 -1.60
N ASP A 535 18.05 -12.75 -2.13
CA ASP A 535 18.15 -13.21 -3.52
C ASP A 535 17.36 -14.50 -3.81
N MET A 536 16.91 -15.21 -2.78
CA MET A 536 16.26 -16.53 -2.87
C MET A 536 14.76 -16.53 -3.19
N PRO A 537 13.95 -15.55 -2.73
CA PRO A 537 12.51 -15.56 -2.95
C PRO A 537 12.12 -15.68 -4.42
N ARG A 538 11.17 -16.58 -4.73
CA ARG A 538 10.56 -16.70 -6.06
C ARG A 538 9.05 -16.89 -5.96
N ILE A 539 8.33 -16.34 -6.93
CA ILE A 539 6.87 -16.41 -6.99
C ILE A 539 6.43 -16.92 -8.36
N TRP A 540 5.67 -18.00 -8.38
CA TRP A 540 4.98 -18.49 -9.56
C TRP A 540 3.53 -18.00 -9.51
N MET A 541 3.10 -17.30 -10.56
CA MET A 541 1.73 -16.82 -10.70
C MET A 541 1.34 -16.61 -12.16
N THR A 542 0.05 -16.43 -12.45
CA THR A 542 -0.40 -16.06 -13.79
C THR A 542 0.02 -14.61 -14.13
N ASP A 543 0.13 -14.29 -15.42
CA ASP A 543 0.50 -12.94 -15.85
C ASP A 543 -0.58 -11.90 -15.50
N GLU A 544 -1.85 -12.31 -15.43
CA GLU A 544 -2.95 -11.48 -14.95
C GLU A 544 -2.73 -11.04 -13.49
N LEU A 545 -2.44 -11.98 -12.58
CA LEU A 545 -2.17 -11.67 -11.18
C LEU A 545 -0.94 -10.77 -11.03
N ARG A 546 0.11 -11.03 -11.82
CA ARG A 546 1.31 -10.19 -11.86
C ARG A 546 0.96 -8.75 -12.24
N GLN A 547 0.10 -8.53 -13.24
CA GLN A 547 -0.35 -7.21 -13.65
C GLN A 547 -1.17 -6.52 -12.57
N TRP A 548 -2.06 -7.24 -11.89
CA TRP A 548 -2.81 -6.68 -10.75
C TRP A 548 -1.90 -6.24 -9.61
N PHE A 549 -0.90 -7.04 -9.22
CA PHE A 549 0.05 -6.64 -8.18
C PHE A 549 0.89 -5.42 -8.59
N ARG A 550 1.27 -5.32 -9.87
CA ARG A 550 1.97 -4.13 -10.40
C ARG A 550 1.09 -2.89 -10.40
N HIS A 551 -0.17 -3.02 -10.82
CA HIS A 551 -1.13 -1.92 -10.77
C HIS A 551 -1.36 -1.46 -9.32
N LEU A 552 -1.46 -2.41 -8.40
CA LEU A 552 -1.64 -2.12 -6.98
C LEU A 552 -0.42 -1.46 -6.34
N ALA A 553 0.79 -1.85 -6.73
CA ALA A 553 2.03 -1.15 -6.35
C ALA A 553 2.02 0.32 -6.81
N THR A 554 1.47 0.57 -8.00
CA THR A 554 1.33 1.91 -8.57
C THR A 554 0.37 2.76 -7.73
N VAL A 555 -0.81 2.21 -7.47
CA VAL A 555 -1.87 2.89 -6.73
C VAL A 555 -1.49 3.13 -5.27
N GLU A 556 -0.81 2.17 -4.61
CA GLU A 556 -0.27 2.36 -3.26
C GLU A 556 0.75 3.49 -3.21
N HIS A 557 1.68 3.53 -4.17
CA HIS A 557 2.70 4.57 -4.24
C HIS A 557 2.09 5.95 -4.53
N GLU A 558 1.10 6.03 -5.42
CA GLU A 558 0.39 7.27 -5.75
C GLU A 558 -0.29 7.87 -4.52
N ILE A 559 -1.01 7.07 -3.72
CA ILE A 559 -1.61 7.57 -2.48
C ILE A 559 -0.55 8.08 -1.50
N ARG A 560 0.59 7.40 -1.38
CA ARG A 560 1.65 7.84 -0.47
C ARG A 560 2.24 9.17 -0.92
N LEU A 561 2.50 9.34 -2.22
CA LEU A 561 2.93 10.62 -2.78
C LEU A 561 1.89 11.72 -2.57
N ASP A 562 0.60 11.41 -2.73
CA ASP A 562 -0.48 12.36 -2.45
C ASP A 562 -0.49 12.76 -0.96
N ILE A 563 -0.30 11.81 -0.03
CA ILE A 563 -0.19 12.11 1.40
C ILE A 563 1.00 13.06 1.66
N GLU A 564 2.17 12.77 1.10
CA GLU A 564 3.37 13.59 1.25
C GLU A 564 3.21 14.98 0.62
N ARG A 565 2.61 15.06 -0.57
CA ARG A 565 2.34 16.31 -1.27
C ARG A 565 1.38 17.18 -0.48
N TYR A 566 0.25 16.63 -0.05
CA TYR A 566 -0.79 17.38 0.64
C TYR A 566 -0.39 17.79 2.05
N GLU A 567 0.56 17.07 2.66
CA GLU A 567 1.22 17.53 3.87
C GLU A 567 2.05 18.80 3.61
N SER A 568 2.83 18.87 2.52
CA SER A 568 3.59 20.08 2.17
C SER A 568 2.71 21.32 1.91
N GLU A 569 1.46 21.08 1.51
CA GLU A 569 0.43 22.11 1.31
C GLU A 569 -0.33 22.46 2.61
N ASN A 570 0.03 21.87 3.76
CA ASN A 570 -0.64 22.03 5.06
C ASN A 570 -2.16 21.76 5.02
N LEU A 571 -2.59 20.77 4.24
CA LEU A 571 -4.00 20.40 4.19
C LEU A 571 -4.45 19.70 5.45
N THR A 572 -5.74 19.87 5.76
CA THR A 572 -6.42 19.07 6.78
C THR A 572 -6.85 17.72 6.20
N PRO A 573 -7.05 16.68 7.04
CA PRO A 573 -7.55 15.39 6.57
C PRO A 573 -8.86 15.53 5.78
N THR A 574 -9.80 16.38 6.21
CA THR A 574 -11.05 16.63 5.48
C THR A 574 -10.81 17.08 4.03
N GLU A 575 -9.86 17.99 3.81
CA GLU A 575 -9.48 18.46 2.47
C GLU A 575 -8.77 17.36 1.66
N PHE A 576 -7.90 16.59 2.33
CA PHE A 576 -7.24 15.41 1.76
C PHE A 576 -8.26 14.37 1.25
N GLY A 577 -9.24 13.99 2.07
CA GLY A 577 -10.27 13.02 1.68
C GLY A 577 -11.09 13.46 0.47
N VAL A 578 -11.39 14.74 0.38
CA VAL A 578 -12.06 15.31 -0.81
C VAL A 578 -11.21 15.15 -2.06
N ARG A 579 -9.89 15.38 -1.99
CA ARG A 579 -9.01 15.25 -3.16
C ARG A 579 -8.83 13.80 -3.60
N ILE A 580 -8.60 12.88 -2.64
CA ILE A 580 -8.46 11.45 -2.92
C ILE A 580 -9.71 10.87 -3.59
N ARG A 581 -10.91 11.24 -3.13
CA ARG A 581 -12.18 10.76 -3.73
C ARG A 581 -12.42 11.24 -5.17
N THR A 582 -11.66 12.23 -5.63
CA THR A 582 -11.74 12.76 -6.99
C THR A 582 -10.65 12.25 -7.91
N HIS A 583 -9.82 11.35 -7.41
CA HIS A 583 -8.66 10.87 -8.09
C HIS A 583 -9.03 9.83 -9.15
N PRO A 584 -8.76 10.07 -10.46
CA PRO A 584 -9.15 9.18 -11.54
C PRO A 584 -8.66 7.73 -11.43
N THR A 585 -7.41 7.47 -11.04
CA THR A 585 -6.85 6.11 -10.94
C THR A 585 -7.53 5.25 -9.86
N LEU A 586 -8.00 5.88 -8.76
CA LEU A 586 -8.69 5.20 -7.67
C LEU A 586 -10.13 4.78 -8.05
N ARG A 587 -10.61 5.15 -9.24
CA ARG A 587 -11.94 4.79 -9.76
C ARG A 587 -12.02 3.33 -10.22
N ILE A 588 -10.89 2.71 -10.57
CA ILE A 588 -10.82 1.32 -11.04
C ILE A 588 -11.14 0.36 -9.89
N THR A 589 -10.71 0.71 -8.67
CA THR A 589 -10.86 -0.13 -7.48
C THR A 589 -12.33 -0.21 -7.05
N ALA A 590 -13.06 0.91 -7.14
CA ALA A 590 -14.50 0.97 -6.86
C ALA A 590 -15.37 0.25 -7.91
N LYS A 591 -14.89 0.10 -9.15
CA LYS A 591 -15.58 -0.71 -10.19
C LYS A 591 -15.65 -2.20 -9.85
N MET A 592 -14.76 -2.70 -8.98
CA MET A 592 -14.68 -4.13 -8.62
C MET A 592 -15.53 -4.52 -7.40
N GLY A 593 -16.28 -3.59 -6.81
CA GLY A 593 -17.18 -3.87 -5.69
C GLY A 593 -18.13 -2.71 -5.42
N HIS A 594 -19.35 -2.81 -5.95
CA HIS A 594 -20.50 -1.91 -5.76
C HIS A 594 -20.54 -0.55 -6.50
N PHE A 595 -21.75 -0.21 -6.96
CA PHE A 595 -22.10 1.00 -7.69
C PHE A 595 -21.88 2.26 -6.84
N MET A 596 -20.74 2.92 -6.99
CA MET A 596 -20.57 4.33 -6.59
C MET A 596 -20.43 5.22 -7.83
N PRO A 597 -21.12 6.37 -7.90
CA PRO A 597 -20.88 7.35 -8.97
C PRO A 597 -19.43 7.80 -8.92
N ALA A 598 -18.74 7.73 -10.07
CA ALA A 598 -17.35 8.14 -10.19
C ALA A 598 -17.27 9.67 -10.18
N TYR A 599 -16.51 10.25 -9.26
CA TYR A 599 -16.15 11.67 -9.25
C TYR A 599 -14.72 11.82 -9.75
N ALA A 600 -14.45 12.71 -10.72
CA ALA A 600 -13.11 13.01 -11.21
C ALA A 600 -12.81 14.50 -11.16
N SER A 601 -11.58 14.87 -10.78
CA SER A 601 -11.00 16.19 -11.01
C SER A 601 -9.63 16.05 -11.65
N TYR A 602 -9.36 16.90 -12.64
CA TYR A 602 -8.08 16.90 -13.36
C TYR A 602 -7.20 18.10 -13.00
N GLY A 603 -7.61 18.95 -12.04
CA GLY A 603 -6.88 20.18 -11.70
C GLY A 603 -5.43 19.92 -11.29
N GLY A 604 -4.48 20.54 -12.01
CA GLY A 604 -3.05 20.46 -11.72
C GLY A 604 -2.39 19.17 -12.22
N ARG A 605 -3.21 18.27 -12.76
CA ARG A 605 -2.79 16.94 -13.19
C ARG A 605 -2.23 16.93 -14.59
N ARG A 606 -1.40 15.92 -14.85
CA ARG A 606 -1.06 15.50 -16.20
C ARG A 606 -1.57 14.10 -16.49
N VAL A 607 -2.12 13.92 -17.69
CA VAL A 607 -2.65 12.64 -18.16
C VAL A 607 -1.99 12.31 -19.49
N GLN A 608 -1.63 11.05 -19.77
CA GLN A 608 -0.88 10.67 -20.97
C GLN A 608 -1.27 9.29 -21.51
N THR A 609 -1.13 9.10 -22.82
CA THR A 609 -1.35 7.80 -23.47
C THR A 609 -0.18 6.88 -23.15
N ARG A 610 -0.50 5.65 -22.76
CA ARG A 610 0.48 4.63 -22.38
C ARG A 610 0.36 3.35 -23.19
N TYR A 611 -0.86 2.90 -23.44
CA TYR A 611 -1.12 1.66 -24.15
C TYR A 611 -1.59 1.94 -25.58
N PHE A 612 -1.16 1.10 -26.51
CA PHE A 612 -1.53 1.18 -27.92
C PHE A 612 -1.87 -0.21 -28.46
N PHE A 613 -2.86 -0.30 -29.33
CA PHE A 613 -3.06 -1.49 -30.18
C PHE A 613 -2.07 -1.43 -31.34
N ALA A 614 -0.81 -1.80 -31.10
CA ALA A 614 0.28 -1.67 -32.08
C ALA A 614 0.03 -2.46 -33.39
N GLN A 615 -0.81 -3.50 -33.31
CA GLN A 615 -1.18 -4.36 -34.44
C GLN A 615 -2.55 -4.01 -35.06
N ASP A 616 -3.18 -2.90 -34.65
CA ASP A 616 -4.45 -2.41 -35.21
C ASP A 616 -4.19 -1.16 -36.05
N GLU A 617 -4.11 -1.36 -37.37
CA GLU A 617 -3.80 -0.28 -38.31
C GLU A 617 -4.90 0.79 -38.36
N GLU A 618 -6.19 0.39 -38.28
CA GLU A 618 -7.32 1.31 -38.35
C GLU A 618 -7.36 2.21 -37.11
N TRP A 619 -7.15 1.64 -35.93
CA TRP A 619 -7.06 2.39 -34.67
C TRP A 619 -5.90 3.39 -34.68
N LEU A 620 -4.73 2.97 -35.19
CA LEU A 620 -3.56 3.83 -35.30
C LEU A 620 -3.75 4.98 -36.30
N HIS A 621 -4.29 4.70 -37.50
CA HIS A 621 -4.62 5.74 -38.48
C HIS A 621 -5.66 6.71 -37.95
N GLY A 622 -6.71 6.24 -37.26
CA GLY A 622 -7.70 7.11 -36.62
C GLY A 622 -7.06 8.12 -35.65
N ASN A 623 -6.05 7.69 -34.88
CA ASN A 623 -5.31 8.57 -33.97
C ASN A 623 -4.38 9.57 -34.69
N VAL A 624 -3.79 9.18 -35.82
CA VAL A 624 -3.05 10.09 -36.70
C VAL A 624 -3.98 11.15 -37.28
N ASP A 625 -5.16 10.75 -37.77
CA ASP A 625 -6.16 11.65 -38.35
C ASP A 625 -6.73 12.62 -37.31
N ALA A 626 -7.00 12.14 -36.08
CA ALA A 626 -7.42 13.00 -34.98
C ALA A 626 -6.37 14.08 -34.67
N ALA A 627 -5.10 13.69 -34.61
CA ALA A 627 -3.98 14.59 -34.38
C ALA A 627 -3.76 15.58 -35.54
N ASP A 628 -3.85 15.13 -36.79
CA ASP A 628 -3.80 16.00 -37.97
C ASP A 628 -4.95 17.02 -37.92
N GLY A 629 -6.16 16.57 -37.62
CA GLY A 629 -7.34 17.41 -37.48
C GLY A 629 -7.16 18.53 -36.45
N LEU A 630 -6.57 18.22 -35.28
CA LEU A 630 -6.29 19.22 -34.26
C LEU A 630 -5.30 20.28 -34.74
N VAL A 631 -4.16 19.88 -35.31
CA VAL A 631 -3.13 20.81 -35.81
C VAL A 631 -3.68 21.63 -36.98
N SER A 632 -4.44 21.00 -37.89
CA SER A 632 -5.14 21.64 -39.01
C SER A 632 -6.11 22.73 -38.55
N ARG A 633 -6.95 22.46 -37.54
CA ARG A 633 -7.89 23.44 -36.98
C ARG A 633 -7.17 24.59 -36.30
N ALA A 634 -6.16 24.30 -35.47
CA ALA A 634 -5.34 25.32 -34.80
C ALA A 634 -4.71 26.28 -35.82
N ARG A 635 -4.08 25.74 -36.86
CA ARG A 635 -3.47 26.51 -37.95
C ARG A 635 -4.51 27.35 -38.71
N THR A 636 -5.64 26.76 -39.10
CA THR A 636 -6.67 27.44 -39.90
C THR A 636 -7.30 28.62 -39.16
N LYS A 637 -7.38 28.52 -37.82
CA LYS A 637 -7.83 29.60 -36.93
C LYS A 637 -6.73 30.62 -36.58
N GLY A 638 -5.55 30.50 -37.18
CA GLY A 638 -4.49 31.51 -37.14
C GLY A 638 -3.35 31.23 -36.15
N ALA A 639 -3.35 30.10 -35.44
CA ALA A 639 -2.23 29.75 -34.57
C ALA A 639 -0.96 29.52 -35.40
N GLN A 640 0.11 30.26 -35.08
CA GLN A 640 1.39 30.14 -35.76
C GLN A 640 2.29 29.14 -35.04
N PRO A 641 3.06 28.31 -35.76
CA PRO A 641 4.03 27.40 -35.15
C PRO A 641 5.23 28.17 -34.60
N GLU A 642 5.55 27.95 -33.33
CA GLU A 642 6.75 28.44 -32.65
C GLU A 642 7.70 27.25 -32.41
N VAL A 643 8.84 27.22 -33.12
CA VAL A 643 9.85 26.16 -32.96
C VAL A 643 10.76 26.50 -31.77
N LEU A 644 10.83 25.60 -30.80
CA LEU A 644 11.64 25.76 -29.59
C LEU A 644 13.03 25.12 -29.75
N ASP A 645 13.99 25.55 -28.93
CA ASP A 645 15.37 25.00 -28.92
C ASP A 645 15.43 23.48 -28.67
N SER A 646 14.41 22.95 -28.00
CA SER A 646 14.22 21.52 -27.74
C SER A 646 13.91 20.71 -29.00
N GLY A 647 13.44 21.35 -30.08
CA GLY A 647 12.86 20.71 -31.27
C GLY A 647 11.33 20.57 -31.21
N ALA A 648 10.70 20.90 -30.07
CA ALA A 648 9.25 20.93 -29.96
C ALA A 648 8.67 22.13 -30.74
N VAL A 649 7.46 21.96 -31.27
CA VAL A 649 6.73 23.02 -31.98
C VAL A 649 5.46 23.37 -31.22
N LEU A 650 5.31 24.64 -30.87
CA LEU A 650 4.24 25.14 -30.03
C LEU A 650 3.23 25.97 -30.84
N PHE A 651 1.95 25.75 -30.59
CA PHE A 651 0.83 26.53 -31.08
C PHE A 651 0.09 27.11 -29.87
N ARG A 652 0.00 28.43 -29.78
CA ARG A 652 -0.62 29.11 -28.63
C ARG A 652 -2.08 29.43 -28.89
N ASP A 653 -2.85 29.50 -27.79
CA ASP A 653 -4.24 29.99 -27.77
C ASP A 653 -5.24 29.21 -28.66
N VAL A 654 -5.03 27.89 -28.77
CA VAL A 654 -5.96 26.94 -29.38
C VAL A 654 -7.29 26.93 -28.62
N ASP A 655 -8.41 26.91 -29.34
CA ASP A 655 -9.74 26.90 -28.73
C ASP A 655 -10.00 25.58 -28.01
N ALA A 656 -10.63 25.64 -26.84
CA ALA A 656 -11.06 24.44 -26.12
C ALA A 656 -11.94 23.52 -26.98
N ASP A 657 -12.80 24.07 -27.84
CA ASP A 657 -13.69 23.27 -28.70
C ASP A 657 -12.90 22.39 -29.69
N ASP A 658 -11.72 22.84 -30.17
CA ASP A 658 -10.88 22.04 -31.06
C ASP A 658 -10.21 20.88 -30.31
N VAL A 659 -9.84 21.11 -29.05
CA VAL A 659 -9.28 20.11 -28.13
C VAL A 659 -10.35 19.10 -27.74
N LEU A 660 -11.57 19.54 -27.44
CA LEU A 660 -12.70 18.64 -27.14
C LEU A 660 -13.06 17.77 -28.36
N THR A 661 -13.02 18.35 -29.57
CA THR A 661 -13.19 17.57 -30.81
C THR A 661 -12.09 16.51 -30.95
N PHE A 662 -10.83 16.88 -30.70
CA PHE A 662 -9.72 15.92 -30.68
C PHE A 662 -9.95 14.80 -29.65
N LEU A 663 -10.40 15.12 -28.44
CA LEU A 663 -10.66 14.12 -27.40
C LEU A 663 -11.82 13.18 -27.76
N GLY A 664 -12.78 13.62 -28.57
CA GLY A 664 -13.85 12.79 -29.10
C GLY A 664 -13.39 11.87 -30.25
N ASP A 665 -12.46 12.36 -31.08
CA ASP A 665 -11.95 11.63 -32.25
C ASP A 665 -10.78 10.69 -31.89
N TYR A 666 -9.99 11.03 -30.88
CA TYR A 666 -8.81 10.28 -30.45
C TYR A 666 -9.22 9.05 -29.63
N SER A 667 -8.83 7.88 -30.13
CA SER A 667 -9.10 6.59 -29.51
C SER A 667 -8.06 6.28 -28.44
N VAL A 668 -8.54 5.88 -27.27
CA VAL A 668 -7.73 5.52 -26.11
C VAL A 668 -7.95 4.05 -25.77
N HIS A 669 -6.87 3.35 -25.41
CA HIS A 669 -6.94 1.97 -24.96
C HIS A 669 -7.73 1.85 -23.64
N GLU A 670 -8.53 0.80 -23.48
CA GLU A 670 -9.42 0.60 -22.31
C GLU A 670 -8.68 0.55 -20.96
N ASP A 671 -7.45 0.01 -20.95
CA ASP A 671 -6.54 0.05 -19.80
C ASP A 671 -5.99 1.45 -19.43
N SER A 672 -6.43 2.54 -20.08
CA SER A 672 -6.05 3.93 -19.72
C SER A 672 -7.24 4.73 -19.14
N PRO A 673 -7.77 4.39 -17.96
CA PRO A 673 -8.98 5.00 -17.40
C PRO A 673 -8.83 6.46 -16.98
N ASP A 674 -7.59 6.95 -16.84
CA ASP A 674 -7.32 8.36 -16.56
C ASP A 674 -7.59 9.26 -17.78
N LEU A 675 -7.59 8.67 -18.98
CA LEU A 675 -7.88 9.32 -20.27
C LEU A 675 -9.33 9.11 -20.74
N ASP A 676 -10.30 9.04 -19.82
CA ASP A 676 -11.72 8.97 -20.18
C ASP A 676 -12.18 10.29 -20.84
N SER A 677 -12.47 10.24 -22.13
CA SER A 677 -12.81 11.43 -22.94
C SER A 677 -14.10 12.10 -22.48
N GLU A 678 -15.10 11.34 -22.00
CA GLU A 678 -16.37 11.90 -21.53
C GLU A 678 -16.16 12.71 -20.25
N LEU A 679 -15.37 12.20 -19.31
CA LEU A 679 -15.05 12.91 -18.09
C LEU A 679 -14.15 14.11 -18.30
N ILE A 680 -13.11 13.99 -19.12
CA ILE A 680 -12.25 15.13 -19.43
C ILE A 680 -13.10 16.22 -20.09
N THR A 681 -14.00 15.86 -21.01
CA THR A 681 -14.92 16.81 -21.64
C THR A 681 -15.79 17.53 -20.61
N LYS A 682 -16.47 16.77 -19.73
CA LYS A 682 -17.27 17.36 -18.65
C LYS A 682 -16.43 18.29 -17.77
N TYR A 683 -15.20 17.90 -17.43
CA TYR A 683 -14.32 18.70 -16.57
C TYR A 683 -13.95 20.02 -17.24
N VAL A 684 -13.51 19.96 -18.50
CA VAL A 684 -13.17 21.15 -19.30
C VAL A 684 -14.37 22.07 -19.42
N GLU A 685 -15.56 21.56 -19.76
CA GLU A 685 -16.78 22.36 -19.83
C GLU A 685 -17.13 23.03 -18.49
N LYS A 686 -16.95 22.32 -17.38
CA LYS A 686 -17.18 22.86 -16.04
C LYS A 686 -16.20 23.99 -15.72
N GLN A 687 -14.91 23.82 -16.04
CA GLN A 687 -13.89 24.86 -15.83
C GLN A 687 -14.12 26.09 -16.70
N ARG A 688 -14.60 25.91 -17.94
CA ARG A 688 -14.96 27.04 -18.83
C ARG A 688 -16.03 27.93 -18.24
N ARG A 689 -17.04 27.35 -17.57
CA ARG A 689 -18.06 28.12 -16.83
C ARG A 689 -17.46 28.94 -15.68
N ASN A 690 -16.30 28.55 -15.17
CA ASN A 690 -15.55 29.26 -14.14
C ASN A 690 -14.44 30.17 -14.71
N GLY A 691 -14.39 30.37 -16.04
CA GLY A 691 -13.42 31.24 -16.71
C GLY A 691 -12.00 30.68 -16.79
N SER A 692 -11.86 29.35 -16.81
CA SER A 692 -10.59 28.62 -17.00
C SER A 692 -10.76 27.56 -18.11
N LEU A 693 -9.67 27.14 -18.76
CA LEU A 693 -9.67 26.14 -19.83
C LEU A 693 -10.46 26.53 -21.10
N ASP A 694 -10.75 27.81 -21.32
CA ASP A 694 -11.28 28.29 -22.61
C ASP A 694 -10.24 28.24 -23.73
N LYS A 695 -8.96 28.29 -23.35
CA LYS A 695 -7.80 28.30 -24.24
C LYS A 695 -6.80 27.25 -23.83
N TRP A 696 -6.14 26.68 -24.83
CA TRP A 696 -5.11 25.67 -24.68
C TRP A 696 -3.85 26.05 -25.46
N ASN A 697 -2.70 25.61 -24.99
CA ASN A 697 -1.49 25.55 -25.80
C ASN A 697 -1.36 24.12 -26.34
N LEU A 698 -0.89 23.97 -27.58
CA LEU A 698 -0.63 22.68 -28.22
C LEU A 698 0.86 22.57 -28.53
N ALA A 699 1.53 21.54 -28.02
CA ALA A 699 2.93 21.26 -28.33
C ALA A 699 3.06 19.93 -29.08
N VAL A 700 3.76 19.92 -30.21
CA VAL A 700 4.18 18.68 -30.87
C VAL A 700 5.62 18.40 -30.46
N ILE A 701 5.83 17.31 -29.72
CA ILE A 701 7.14 16.89 -29.22
C ILE A 701 7.82 16.03 -30.29
N ALA A 702 8.56 16.69 -31.18
CA ALA A 702 9.25 16.07 -32.29
C ALA A 702 10.75 15.91 -32.02
N SER A 703 11.38 14.95 -32.72
CA SER A 703 12.84 14.89 -32.79
C SER A 703 13.39 15.98 -33.72
N LYS A 704 14.62 16.44 -33.45
CA LYS A 704 15.31 17.41 -34.31
C LYS A 704 15.54 16.84 -35.72
N GLU A 705 15.52 17.71 -36.73
CA GLU A 705 15.81 17.35 -38.12
C GLU A 705 17.14 16.58 -38.22
N GLY A 706 17.13 15.47 -38.98
CA GLY A 706 18.32 14.62 -39.19
C GLY A 706 18.48 13.44 -38.22
N ALA A 707 17.52 13.20 -37.32
CA ALA A 707 17.57 12.08 -36.35
C ALA A 707 17.44 10.66 -36.98
N GLY A 708 17.17 10.55 -38.28
CA GLY A 708 17.18 9.28 -39.04
C GLY A 708 15.95 8.38 -38.86
N LYS A 709 14.88 8.87 -38.23
CA LYS A 709 13.68 8.07 -37.84
C LYS A 709 12.42 8.39 -38.65
N GLY A 710 12.56 9.13 -39.75
CA GLY A 710 11.44 9.60 -40.57
C GLY A 710 10.62 10.73 -39.93
N THR A 711 9.55 11.13 -40.62
CA THR A 711 8.63 12.20 -40.21
C THR A 711 7.18 11.72 -40.26
N VAL A 712 6.30 12.39 -39.53
CA VAL A 712 4.84 12.29 -39.68
C VAL A 712 4.32 13.66 -40.08
N ARG A 713 3.31 13.69 -40.96
CA ARG A 713 2.67 14.92 -41.40
C ARG A 713 1.42 15.19 -40.59
N LEU A 714 1.36 16.33 -39.90
CA LEU A 714 0.19 16.78 -39.14
C LEU A 714 -0.10 18.25 -39.44
N GLY A 715 -1.34 18.60 -39.76
CA GLY A 715 -1.75 19.98 -40.04
C GLY A 715 -1.06 20.62 -41.25
N GLY A 716 -0.47 19.80 -42.12
CA GLY A 716 0.37 20.24 -43.23
C GLY A 716 1.83 20.55 -42.87
N TYR A 717 2.29 20.27 -41.65
CA TYR A 717 3.69 20.36 -41.22
C TYR A 717 4.30 18.97 -41.05
N GLU A 718 5.62 18.84 -41.23
CA GLU A 718 6.38 17.61 -41.01
C GLU A 718 7.03 17.62 -39.63
N PHE A 719 6.83 16.55 -38.86
CA PHE A 719 7.37 16.41 -37.51
C PHE A 719 8.26 15.16 -37.42
N GLY A 720 9.48 15.31 -36.89
CA GLY A 720 10.39 14.19 -36.66
C GLY A 720 9.87 13.22 -35.60
N ARG A 721 9.99 11.91 -35.85
CA ARG A 721 9.51 10.86 -34.94
C ARG A 721 10.46 10.65 -33.75
N ILE A 722 9.91 10.28 -32.60
CA ILE A 722 10.64 9.95 -31.37
C ILE A 722 10.61 8.45 -31.08
N THR A 723 11.51 7.97 -30.22
CA THR A 723 11.59 6.55 -29.86
C THR A 723 10.89 6.27 -28.54
N ARG A 724 9.97 5.30 -28.56
CA ARG A 724 9.31 4.72 -27.38
C ARG A 724 9.15 3.21 -27.57
N ALA A 725 10.04 2.43 -26.97
CA ALA A 725 9.99 0.97 -27.01
C ALA A 725 8.96 0.42 -26.00
N GLN A 726 8.35 -0.72 -26.30
CA GLN A 726 7.35 -1.36 -25.42
C GLN A 726 8.00 -2.28 -24.38
N LEU A 727 7.30 -2.56 -23.29
CA LEU A 727 7.71 -3.55 -22.29
C LEU A 727 7.63 -4.98 -22.84
N LYS A 728 8.40 -5.90 -22.23
CA LYS A 728 8.23 -7.34 -22.43
C LYS A 728 7.16 -7.83 -21.45
N ASP A 729 5.92 -7.78 -21.88
CA ASP A 729 4.71 -7.98 -21.08
C ASP A 729 4.02 -9.34 -21.32
N GLY A 730 4.77 -10.39 -21.68
CA GLY A 730 4.32 -11.78 -21.57
C GLY A 730 3.18 -12.24 -22.50
N GLY A 731 2.56 -11.36 -23.30
CA GLY A 731 1.50 -11.77 -24.25
C GLY A 731 0.23 -10.93 -24.25
N THR A 732 0.20 -9.75 -23.63
CA THR A 732 -0.95 -8.85 -23.73
C THR A 732 -1.14 -8.33 -25.16
N ASN A 733 -2.38 -8.20 -25.64
CA ASN A 733 -2.70 -7.65 -26.97
C ASN A 733 -2.53 -6.12 -27.07
N ARG A 734 -1.62 -5.55 -26.27
CA ARG A 734 -1.35 -4.11 -26.17
C ARG A 734 0.15 -3.88 -26.10
N ALA A 735 0.61 -2.76 -26.66
CA ALA A 735 1.96 -2.28 -26.49
C ALA A 735 2.00 -1.24 -25.35
N ASP A 736 2.76 -1.55 -24.30
CA ASP A 736 2.94 -0.66 -23.15
C ASP A 736 4.27 0.11 -23.23
N ILE A 737 4.22 1.43 -23.46
CA ILE A 737 5.42 2.28 -23.51
C ILE A 737 5.85 2.82 -22.13
N LYS A 738 5.06 2.58 -21.08
CA LYS A 738 5.21 3.04 -19.68
C LYS A 738 5.04 4.54 -19.47
N THR A 739 5.86 5.35 -20.14
CA THR A 739 5.88 6.80 -19.94
C THR A 739 6.10 7.50 -21.27
N LEU A 740 5.18 8.40 -21.60
CA LEU A 740 5.23 9.17 -22.82
C LEU A 740 5.97 10.50 -22.60
N MET A 741 5.58 11.20 -21.53
CA MET A 741 5.98 12.56 -21.22
C MET A 741 7.12 12.62 -20.20
N SER A 742 8.17 13.38 -20.51
CA SER A 742 9.21 13.75 -19.55
C SER A 742 8.74 14.92 -18.67
N LYS A 743 9.22 15.00 -17.42
CA LYS A 743 8.80 16.00 -16.42
C LYS A 743 8.82 17.43 -16.96
N ASP A 744 9.87 17.80 -17.69
CA ASP A 744 10.08 19.13 -18.25
C ASP A 744 9.05 19.54 -19.31
N HIS A 745 8.45 18.58 -20.01
CA HIS A 745 7.45 18.87 -21.05
C HIS A 745 6.19 19.54 -20.49
N ARG A 746 5.87 19.38 -19.20
CA ARG A 746 4.69 20.02 -18.58
C ARG A 746 4.73 21.55 -18.58
N ALA A 747 5.93 22.10 -18.73
CA ALA A 747 6.20 23.53 -18.73
C ALA A 747 6.77 24.04 -20.06
N VAL A 748 6.71 23.22 -21.12
CA VAL A 748 7.30 23.53 -22.43
C VAL A 748 6.74 24.81 -23.06
N ASP A 749 5.54 25.22 -22.65
CA ASP A 749 4.83 26.39 -23.16
C ASP A 749 5.14 27.70 -22.43
N PHE A 750 5.83 27.67 -21.27
CA PHE A 750 6.15 28.88 -20.49
C PHE A 750 7.53 28.91 -19.83
N LEU A 751 8.26 27.79 -19.71
CA LEU A 751 9.61 27.74 -19.15
C LEU A 751 10.63 27.19 -20.15
N PRO A 752 11.87 27.71 -20.16
CA PRO A 752 12.97 27.09 -20.88
C PRO A 752 13.26 25.67 -20.38
N GLN A 753 13.52 24.74 -21.31
CA GLN A 753 13.75 23.32 -20.97
C GLN A 753 14.92 23.11 -19.99
N SER A 754 15.97 23.93 -20.09
CA SER A 754 17.13 23.88 -19.19
C SER A 754 16.79 24.17 -17.73
N VAL A 755 15.83 25.09 -17.50
CA VAL A 755 15.34 25.44 -16.16
C VAL A 755 14.37 24.36 -15.68
N ALA A 756 13.42 23.97 -16.52
CA ALA A 756 12.39 23.01 -16.14
C ALA A 756 12.95 21.65 -15.71
N ARG A 757 14.06 21.20 -16.33
CA ARG A 757 14.74 19.95 -15.95
C ARG A 757 15.36 19.95 -14.55
N GLN A 758 15.68 21.13 -14.01
CA GLN A 758 16.29 21.27 -12.68
C GLN A 758 15.25 21.40 -11.57
N MET A 759 13.98 21.64 -11.92
CA MET A 759 12.89 21.82 -10.97
C MET A 759 12.25 20.47 -10.62
N SER A 760 11.77 20.32 -9.39
CA SER A 760 10.91 19.19 -9.01
C SER A 760 9.56 19.26 -9.74
N GLU A 761 8.84 18.14 -9.79
CA GLU A 761 7.56 18.11 -10.48
C GLU A 761 6.52 19.01 -9.82
N VAL A 762 6.55 19.07 -8.47
CA VAL A 762 5.73 19.98 -7.65
C VAL A 762 6.05 21.43 -7.97
N ALA A 763 7.33 21.82 -8.01
CA ALA A 763 7.73 23.19 -8.32
C ALA A 763 7.29 23.64 -9.72
N LEU A 764 7.25 22.73 -10.69
CA LEU A 764 6.75 23.02 -12.04
C LEU A 764 5.23 23.21 -12.09
N MET A 765 4.49 22.47 -11.27
CA MET A 765 3.04 22.66 -11.11
C MET A 765 2.75 24.02 -10.49
N ASP A 766 3.42 24.35 -9.39
CA ASP A 766 3.29 25.64 -8.72
C ASP A 766 3.66 26.79 -9.67
N ALA A 767 4.73 26.63 -10.44
CA ALA A 767 5.13 27.63 -11.42
C ALA A 767 4.03 27.89 -12.47
N ARG A 768 3.36 26.84 -12.97
CA ARG A 768 2.24 26.97 -13.92
C ARG A 768 1.05 27.69 -13.28
N ASP A 769 0.73 27.36 -12.03
CA ASP A 769 -0.44 27.92 -11.33
C ASP A 769 -0.26 29.39 -10.95
N HIS A 770 0.99 29.83 -10.76
CA HIS A 770 1.32 31.23 -10.50
C HIS A 770 1.59 32.05 -11.76
N ASP A 771 1.89 31.41 -12.90
CA ASP A 771 2.20 32.12 -14.14
C ASP A 771 0.94 32.76 -14.77
N PRO A 772 0.90 34.09 -14.95
CA PRO A 772 -0.29 34.80 -15.43
C PRO A 772 -0.71 34.43 -16.86
N THR A 773 0.19 33.86 -17.66
CA THR A 773 -0.04 33.53 -19.07
C THR A 773 -0.63 32.13 -19.27
N VAL A 774 -0.33 31.19 -18.35
CA VAL A 774 -0.74 29.77 -18.49
C VAL A 774 -1.59 29.23 -17.34
N LYS A 775 -1.73 29.92 -16.20
CA LYS A 775 -2.55 29.46 -15.04
C LYS A 775 -4.04 29.21 -15.30
N ARG A 776 -4.55 29.59 -16.46
CA ARG A 776 -5.93 29.33 -16.91
C ARG A 776 -6.01 28.56 -18.22
N LYS A 777 -4.87 28.14 -18.77
CA LYS A 777 -4.78 27.43 -20.04
C LYS A 777 -4.40 25.98 -19.79
N GLY A 778 -5.06 25.08 -20.50
CA GLY A 778 -4.58 23.70 -20.59
C GLY A 778 -3.39 23.62 -21.55
N LEU A 779 -2.62 22.55 -21.46
CA LEU A 779 -1.60 22.21 -22.45
C LEU A 779 -1.89 20.80 -22.97
N ILE A 780 -1.96 20.64 -24.29
CA ILE A 780 -2.03 19.35 -24.96
C ILE A 780 -0.71 19.10 -25.69
N LEU A 781 -0.16 17.90 -25.55
CA LEU A 781 1.09 17.48 -26.16
C LEU A 781 0.84 16.29 -27.08
N LEU A 782 1.36 16.35 -28.30
CA LEU A 782 1.33 15.26 -29.27
C LEU A 782 2.73 14.72 -29.48
N TYR A 783 2.84 13.40 -29.55
CA TYR A 783 4.10 12.67 -29.66
C TYR A 783 4.07 11.77 -30.89
N PRO A 784 4.70 12.20 -31.99
CA PRO A 784 5.00 11.34 -33.14
C PRO A 784 5.96 10.22 -32.77
N ILE A 785 5.48 8.99 -32.59
CA ILE A 785 6.31 7.85 -32.19
C ILE A 785 6.67 7.01 -33.43
N ASP A 786 7.95 6.63 -33.50
CA ASP A 786 8.46 5.75 -34.54
C ASP A 786 7.90 4.32 -34.37
N PRO A 787 7.19 3.74 -35.37
CA PRO A 787 6.67 2.38 -35.29
C PRO A 787 7.73 1.32 -34.99
N LYS A 788 8.98 1.58 -35.40
CA LYS A 788 10.12 0.67 -35.20
C LYS A 788 10.97 1.05 -33.98
N SER A 789 10.36 1.68 -32.98
CA SER A 789 11.08 2.16 -31.80
C SER A 789 11.84 1.05 -31.06
N GLU A 790 13.16 1.01 -31.27
CA GLU A 790 14.08 0.07 -30.61
C GLU A 790 14.36 0.45 -29.14
N PRO A 791 14.54 -0.52 -28.23
CA PRO A 791 14.92 -0.25 -26.85
C PRO A 791 16.35 0.31 -26.76
N LEU A 792 16.59 1.17 -25.76
CA LEU A 792 17.94 1.61 -25.40
C LEU A 792 18.74 0.43 -24.83
N GLN A 793 20.08 0.42 -25.02
CA GLN A 793 20.96 -0.64 -24.52
C GLN A 793 20.79 -0.96 -23.03
N SER A 794 20.52 0.05 -22.19
CA SER A 794 20.29 -0.13 -20.76
C SER A 794 19.01 -0.90 -20.43
N ASN A 795 18.07 -1.00 -21.36
CA ASN A 795 16.70 -1.48 -21.11
C ASN A 795 16.34 -2.71 -21.97
N THR A 796 17.30 -3.34 -22.64
CA THR A 796 17.05 -4.51 -23.52
C THR A 796 16.54 -5.74 -22.77
N ASN A 797 16.77 -5.81 -21.45
CA ASN A 797 16.28 -6.89 -20.61
C ASN A 797 14.77 -6.78 -20.38
N SER A 798 14.25 -5.57 -20.14
CA SER A 798 12.83 -5.31 -19.81
C SER A 798 11.98 -4.81 -20.99
N ARG A 799 12.60 -4.37 -22.10
CA ARG A 799 11.89 -3.80 -23.27
C ARG A 799 12.18 -4.53 -24.58
N ARG A 800 11.24 -4.43 -25.52
CA ARG A 800 11.31 -4.93 -26.90
C ARG A 800 10.89 -3.81 -27.88
N PRO A 801 11.18 -3.95 -29.19
CA PRO A 801 10.76 -2.96 -30.18
C PRO A 801 9.26 -2.72 -30.14
N LEU A 802 8.80 -1.49 -30.40
CA LEU A 802 7.36 -1.17 -30.45
C LEU A 802 6.62 -1.99 -31.53
N ASP A 803 7.28 -2.21 -32.66
CA ASP A 803 6.81 -3.06 -33.76
C ASP A 803 5.37 -2.78 -34.20
N ALA A 804 5.01 -1.49 -34.31
CA ALA A 804 3.68 -1.08 -34.75
C ALA A 804 3.56 -1.11 -36.28
N LEU A 805 2.35 -1.37 -36.80
CA LEU A 805 2.09 -1.46 -38.24
C LEU A 805 2.29 -0.13 -38.98
N THR A 806 2.03 0.99 -38.31
CA THR A 806 2.06 2.34 -38.88
C THR A 806 2.45 3.38 -37.81
N ASP A 807 2.53 4.65 -38.21
CA ASP A 807 2.84 5.78 -37.33
C ASP A 807 1.91 5.82 -36.11
N VAL A 808 2.51 6.01 -34.94
CA VAL A 808 1.79 6.03 -33.66
C VAL A 808 1.80 7.45 -33.11
N ILE A 809 0.64 8.00 -32.78
CA ILE A 809 0.55 9.28 -32.06
C ILE A 809 0.18 9.01 -30.61
N GLY A 810 1.06 9.39 -29.68
CA GLY A 810 0.72 9.50 -28.27
C GLY A 810 0.23 10.91 -27.94
N ALA A 811 -0.71 11.04 -27.00
CA ALA A 811 -1.21 12.32 -26.50
C ALA A 811 -0.95 12.47 -25.00
N ALA A 812 -0.72 13.70 -24.54
CA ALA A 812 -0.74 14.05 -23.12
C ALA A 812 -1.45 15.38 -22.88
N LEU A 813 -2.10 15.52 -21.74
CA LEU A 813 -2.81 16.72 -21.30
C LEU A 813 -2.22 17.18 -19.97
N VAL A 814 -2.10 18.49 -19.79
CA VAL A 814 -1.69 19.14 -18.54
C VAL A 814 -2.73 20.20 -18.21
N PHE A 815 -3.36 20.05 -17.05
CA PHE A 815 -4.39 20.96 -16.57
C PHE A 815 -3.82 21.93 -15.52
N PRO A 816 -4.23 23.20 -15.53
CA PRO A 816 -3.85 24.16 -14.50
C PRO A 816 -4.76 24.06 -13.26
N GLY A 817 -4.33 24.69 -12.17
CA GLY A 817 -5.09 24.87 -10.92
C GLY A 817 -5.03 23.67 -9.98
N ALA A 818 -5.67 23.77 -8.81
CA ALA A 818 -5.75 22.66 -7.86
C ALA A 818 -7.08 21.90 -7.97
N ALA A 819 -7.06 20.61 -7.58
CA ALA A 819 -8.27 19.80 -7.49
C ALA A 819 -9.13 20.23 -6.29
N PHE A 820 -10.33 20.76 -6.57
CA PHE A 820 -11.33 21.15 -5.56
C PHE A 820 -12.67 20.43 -5.75
N GLU A 821 -13.48 20.32 -4.71
CA GLU A 821 -14.82 19.71 -4.76
C GLU A 821 -15.73 20.36 -5.82
N THR A 822 -15.67 21.70 -5.93
CA THR A 822 -16.42 22.47 -6.93
C THR A 822 -15.96 22.21 -8.36
N SER A 823 -14.80 21.59 -8.57
CA SER A 823 -14.26 21.25 -9.90
C SER A 823 -14.63 19.83 -10.37
N GLN A 824 -15.27 19.02 -9.52
CA GLN A 824 -15.56 17.60 -9.78
C GLN A 824 -16.56 17.35 -10.91
N VAL A 825 -16.40 16.26 -11.64
CA VAL A 825 -17.37 15.80 -12.64
C VAL A 825 -17.74 14.33 -12.41
N THR A 826 -18.97 13.98 -12.78
CA THR A 826 -19.55 12.66 -12.52
C THR A 826 -19.97 11.91 -13.78
N GLN A 827 -19.88 10.58 -13.69
CA GLN A 827 -20.42 9.65 -14.69
C GLN A 827 -20.94 8.39 -13.99
N THR A 828 -22.03 7.85 -14.51
CA THR A 828 -22.63 6.58 -14.05
C THR A 828 -22.11 5.46 -14.95
N TYR A 829 -21.31 4.54 -14.43
CA TYR A 829 -20.90 3.35 -15.19
C TYR A 829 -21.96 2.24 -15.11
N VAL A 830 -22.14 1.55 -16.23
CA VAL A 830 -22.79 0.24 -16.30
C VAL A 830 -21.66 -0.81 -16.26
N SER A 831 -21.80 -1.82 -15.40
CA SER A 831 -20.79 -2.85 -15.17
C SER A 831 -20.53 -3.73 -16.40
N VAL A 832 -19.28 -4.18 -16.53
CA VAL A 832 -18.89 -5.28 -17.45
C VAL A 832 -19.51 -6.58 -16.94
N ASP A 833 -20.01 -7.41 -17.85
CA ASP A 833 -20.60 -8.71 -17.54
C ASP A 833 -19.49 -9.70 -17.14
N LEU A 834 -19.36 -9.96 -15.84
CA LEU A 834 -18.34 -10.85 -15.25
C LEU A 834 -18.88 -12.28 -15.05
N THR A 835 -19.89 -12.70 -15.82
CA THR A 835 -20.56 -14.00 -15.64
C THR A 835 -19.68 -15.22 -15.89
N ASP A 836 -18.61 -15.09 -16.68
CA ASP A 836 -17.74 -16.21 -17.09
C ASP A 836 -16.48 -16.40 -16.21
N ALA A 837 -16.17 -15.49 -15.28
CA ALA A 837 -15.06 -15.64 -14.35
C ALA A 837 -15.55 -16.14 -12.97
N GLU A 838 -14.93 -17.19 -12.42
CA GLU A 838 -15.17 -17.56 -11.02
C GLU A 838 -14.53 -16.52 -10.11
N ILE A 839 -15.33 -15.54 -9.71
CA ILE A 839 -14.89 -14.48 -8.81
C ILE A 839 -15.66 -14.53 -7.49
N GLU A 840 -14.92 -14.74 -6.39
CA GLU A 840 -15.49 -14.91 -5.04
C GLU A 840 -15.46 -13.60 -4.23
N THR A 841 -16.53 -13.33 -3.47
CA THR A 841 -16.76 -12.08 -2.73
C THR A 841 -16.34 -12.16 -1.26
N GLU A 842 -16.06 -11.01 -0.65
CA GLU A 842 -15.64 -10.89 0.75
C GLU A 842 -16.70 -11.40 1.74
N ASP A 843 -18.00 -11.25 1.43
CA ASP A 843 -19.10 -11.77 2.24
C ASP A 843 -19.15 -13.30 2.30
N ALA A 844 -18.82 -13.98 1.19
CA ALA A 844 -18.75 -15.44 1.15
C ALA A 844 -17.57 -15.96 2.00
N GLU A 845 -16.44 -15.25 1.97
CA GLU A 845 -15.29 -15.55 2.83
C GLU A 845 -15.63 -15.34 4.31
N ILE A 846 -16.24 -14.20 4.67
CA ILE A 846 -16.66 -13.90 6.04
C ILE A 846 -17.65 -14.97 6.54
N ALA A 847 -18.59 -15.40 5.71
CA ALA A 847 -19.56 -16.43 6.07
C ALA A 847 -18.91 -17.81 6.32
N GLU A 848 -17.93 -18.21 5.51
CA GLU A 848 -17.18 -19.46 5.71
C GLU A 848 -16.33 -19.39 6.98
N LEU A 849 -15.72 -18.22 7.26
CA LEU A 849 -14.85 -17.99 8.40
C LEU A 849 -15.59 -17.90 9.75
N ILE A 850 -16.82 -17.40 9.74
CA ILE A 850 -17.67 -17.34 10.95
C ILE A 850 -18.30 -18.71 11.27
N GLY A 851 -18.29 -19.64 10.30
CA GLY A 851 -19.06 -20.87 10.34
C GLY A 851 -20.54 -20.54 10.17
N SER A 852 -21.22 -21.18 9.22
CA SER A 852 -22.66 -21.03 9.01
C SER A 852 -23.41 -21.41 10.29
N GLY A 853 -23.75 -20.40 11.10
CA GLY A 853 -24.58 -20.52 12.29
C GLY A 853 -26.05 -20.66 11.89
N GLU A 854 -26.40 -21.72 11.18
CA GLU A 854 -27.75 -22.25 11.19
C GLU A 854 -27.77 -23.44 12.16
N GLY A 855 -28.19 -23.18 13.40
CA GLY A 855 -28.23 -24.20 14.43
C GLY A 855 -28.50 -23.68 15.85
N VAL A 856 -29.73 -23.18 16.05
CA VAL A 856 -30.46 -22.95 17.33
C VAL A 856 -30.03 -21.80 18.24
#